data_AF-A0A9E4PWG4-F1
#
_entry.id   AF-A0A9E4PWG4-F1
#
_cell.length_a   1.000
_cell.length_b   1.000
_cell.length_c   1.000
_cell.angle_alpha   90.00
_cell.angle_beta   90.00
_cell.angle_gamma   90.00
#
_symmetry.space_group_name_H-M   'P 1'
#
loop_
_entity.id
_entity.type
_entity.pdbx_description
1 polymer ?
#
loop_
_entity_poly.entity_id
_entity_poly.type
_entity_poly.pdbx_seq_one_letter_code
_entity_poly.pdbx_strand_id
1 'polypeptide(L)'
;ELRPMVQLDGGRFATSDLNDLYRRVINRNNRLKRLMDLGAPEIIIRNEKRMLQEAVDALIDNGRRGRPIQGSHNHKLKSLSDLLRGKQGRFRQNLLGKRVDYSGRSVIVVGPELKMHQCGLPKRMALELFKPFVMHRLAVLGIAPNIKNAKRMVERTRPEVWDILEDVIKDRPVLLNRAPTLHRLGIQAFMPVLIEGNAIQIHPLVCSAFNADFDGDQMAVHVPLSRMAVLEAKQTMLSIHNMLSPASGDPLVAPTLDMVMGCYYLTEIREGVQGEGLKFYDFDESRIAYESGLIDLHAKIFVRNIPGSTEEEWVETTLGRLIFQEIMPASMEFKNCLMDRGALKDLTAVLYRTLSNEETADVLDKIKDLGFHYATRSGITIAINDIQVPEKKPEVLKEAAAMVAGYEEQFLSGLMSEEERYTKTVDAWTWASDQTTKLVEAELSNYGGIAVMAVSGAKGNIAQIKQMAGMRGLMSNPKGRIIDLPIVSSFREGLTALEYFISTHGARKGLADTALRTADSGYLTRRLIDIAQEVIILEEDCGTYDSYYVWSKPDDPLQTSLQERILGRRAGSAIAHPQTGEILVERNQEIDEAIAQLLVDSGVKEVPVRSPLICESRRGICQMCYGRLPATGVLVQVGQAVGIIAAQSIGEPGTQLTMRTFHTGGVAGLDITSGLPRVEELFEARVPKGAAILADIDGVVTLESDEEGRSLRTMNREEFREDYALPDGAQVHVGEGEYVEPGMILASVEAAPSGENGTGEEETPASKQVLANIGGRVELSPGKVSIIWEDMEIREHMVPAAAYILVKDGDQVKAGDALISGPLNPHDILHIRGKDALQRYLVDEVQQVYQSQGVSIHDKHIEIILRQMLRRVQVESTGDCDFIPGQMVDRFEFQERNAKVLAEGGEPATAKPVFLGITRASLLTDSFLSAASFQETTRVLTQAAVSGAQDWLLGLKENVIIGRLIPAKIEIPGMEQLLKPEPIPELAQVAAAGWLGMAQPPDSGEFGGERNLSDLEMEMLFTKAEGDGGSGLTDGGIFTKSDTTLGERPEGTTNGHDELAGTES
;
A
#
# COMPACT_ATOMS: atom_id res chain seq x y z
N GLU A 1 13.42 -38.36 -5.90
CA GLU A 1 13.77 -36.95 -6.22
C GLU A 1 13.30 -35.95 -5.16
N LEU A 2 12.01 -35.85 -4.80
CA LEU A 2 11.49 -34.85 -3.84
C LEU A 2 11.98 -34.96 -2.38
N ARG A 3 12.58 -36.10 -2.01
CA ARG A 3 13.15 -36.39 -0.67
C ARG A 3 14.57 -36.97 -0.83
N PRO A 4 15.51 -36.18 -1.35
CA PRO A 4 16.79 -36.71 -1.80
C PRO A 4 17.62 -37.24 -0.62
N MET A 5 18.43 -38.25 -0.93
CA MET A 5 19.53 -38.71 -0.08
C MET A 5 20.80 -38.36 -0.84
N VAL A 6 21.52 -37.36 -0.36
CA VAL A 6 22.70 -36.82 -1.05
C VAL A 6 23.93 -37.25 -0.27
N GLN A 7 24.91 -37.80 -0.98
CA GLN A 7 26.21 -38.08 -0.40
C GLN A 7 26.96 -36.76 -0.21
N LEU A 8 27.40 -36.49 1.00
CA LEU A 8 28.29 -35.38 1.33
C LEU A 8 29.74 -35.83 1.26
N ASP A 9 30.65 -34.87 1.10
CA ASP A 9 32.08 -35.10 1.19
C ASP A 9 32.43 -35.78 2.54
N GLY A 10 33.20 -36.86 2.48
CA GLY A 10 33.52 -37.69 3.66
C GLY A 10 32.60 -38.91 3.89
N GLY A 11 31.80 -39.33 2.90
CA GLY A 11 31.03 -40.58 2.95
C GLY A 11 29.79 -40.54 3.85
N ARG A 12 29.43 -39.36 4.36
CA ARG A 12 28.18 -39.13 5.11
C ARG A 12 27.02 -38.94 4.14
N PHE A 13 25.82 -39.33 4.56
CA PHE A 13 24.61 -39.08 3.78
C PHE A 13 23.74 -38.04 4.48
N ALA A 14 23.36 -37.00 3.74
CA ALA A 14 22.31 -36.09 4.15
C ALA A 14 20.97 -36.64 3.69
N THR A 15 20.07 -36.89 4.65
CA THR A 15 18.72 -37.39 4.39
C THR A 15 17.68 -36.36 4.77
N SER A 16 16.67 -36.17 3.93
CA SER A 16 15.48 -35.38 4.28
C SER A 16 14.76 -35.92 5.53
N ASP A 17 14.30 -35.04 6.41
CA ASP A 17 13.51 -35.38 7.63
C ASP A 17 12.28 -36.26 7.31
N LEU A 18 11.69 -36.09 6.12
CA LEU A 18 10.56 -36.91 5.68
C LEU A 18 10.92 -38.39 5.63
N ASN A 19 12.14 -38.74 5.22
CA ASN A 19 12.58 -40.13 5.13
C ASN A 19 12.53 -40.81 6.50
N ASP A 20 12.87 -40.09 7.57
CA ASP A 20 12.81 -40.60 8.93
C ASP A 20 11.36 -40.81 9.40
N LEU A 21 10.46 -39.88 9.08
CA LEU A 21 9.02 -40.02 9.39
C LEU A 21 8.40 -41.21 8.64
N TYR A 22 8.68 -41.36 7.34
CA TYR A 22 8.24 -42.52 6.56
C TYR A 22 8.79 -43.83 7.11
N ARG A 23 10.08 -43.87 7.48
CA ARG A 23 10.70 -45.07 8.08
C ARG A 23 9.98 -45.49 9.35
N ARG A 24 9.60 -44.55 10.22
CA ARG A 24 8.83 -44.85 11.44
C ARG A 24 7.47 -45.47 11.12
N VAL A 25 6.72 -44.88 10.18
CA VAL A 25 5.41 -45.42 9.75
C VAL A 25 5.55 -46.83 9.18
N ILE A 26 6.52 -47.06 8.29
CA ILE A 26 6.77 -48.37 7.67
C ILE A 26 7.11 -49.41 8.74
N ASN A 27 8.01 -49.10 9.67
CA ASN A 27 8.41 -50.01 10.73
C ASN A 27 7.23 -50.36 11.65
N ARG A 28 6.39 -49.39 12.02
CA ARG A 28 5.18 -49.60 12.84
C ARG A 28 4.14 -50.45 12.12
N ASN A 29 3.90 -50.17 10.83
CA ASN A 29 2.95 -50.94 10.03
C ASN A 29 3.41 -52.39 9.85
N ASN A 30 4.68 -52.62 9.54
CA ASN A 30 5.25 -53.96 9.40
C ASN A 30 5.19 -54.73 10.73
N ARG A 31 5.42 -54.06 11.85
CA ARG A 31 5.28 -54.65 13.19
C ARG A 31 3.82 -55.01 13.50
N LEU A 32 2.87 -54.13 13.20
CA LEU A 32 1.45 -54.39 13.39
C LEU A 32 0.98 -55.59 12.57
N LYS A 33 1.36 -55.66 11.29
CA LYS A 33 1.07 -56.82 10.42
C LYS A 33 1.56 -58.13 11.03
N ARG A 34 2.85 -58.19 11.42
CA ARG A 34 3.42 -59.38 12.08
C ARG A 34 2.69 -59.76 13.37
N LEU A 35 2.29 -58.78 14.19
CA LEU A 35 1.54 -59.04 15.42
C LEU A 35 0.13 -59.60 15.15
N MET A 36 -0.52 -59.15 14.07
CA MET A 36 -1.80 -59.71 13.63
C MET A 36 -1.63 -61.13 13.10
N ASP A 37 -0.61 -61.39 12.28
CA ASP A 37 -0.31 -62.72 11.72
C ASP A 37 0.02 -63.76 12.82
N LEU A 38 0.68 -63.32 13.90
CA LEU A 38 1.05 -64.16 15.05
C LEU A 38 -0.10 -64.36 16.07
N GLY A 39 -1.28 -63.77 15.86
CA GLY A 39 -2.41 -63.88 16.78
C GLY A 39 -2.15 -63.23 18.16
N ALA A 40 -1.41 -62.11 18.19
CA ALA A 40 -1.08 -61.43 19.45
C ALA A 40 -2.33 -60.93 20.21
N PRO A 41 -2.28 -60.80 21.56
CA PRO A 41 -3.38 -60.27 22.35
C PRO A 41 -3.90 -58.91 21.88
N GLU A 42 -5.21 -58.69 22.01
CA GLU A 42 -5.89 -57.49 21.50
C GLU A 42 -5.33 -56.18 22.08
N ILE A 43 -4.88 -56.21 23.34
CA ILE A 43 -4.26 -55.05 24.01
C ILE A 43 -3.00 -54.59 23.26
N ILE A 44 -2.16 -55.53 22.82
CA ILE A 44 -0.91 -55.23 22.11
C ILE A 44 -1.24 -54.70 20.70
N ILE A 45 -2.21 -55.31 20.02
CA ILE A 45 -2.67 -54.85 18.71
C ILE A 45 -3.25 -53.43 18.80
N ARG A 46 -4.09 -53.14 19.81
CA ARG A 46 -4.64 -51.79 20.04
C ARG A 46 -3.54 -50.76 20.32
N ASN A 47 -2.52 -51.12 21.12
CA ASN A 47 -1.40 -50.23 21.38
C ASN A 47 -0.58 -49.96 20.10
N GLU A 48 -0.25 -50.98 19.30
CA GLU A 48 0.51 -50.78 18.07
C GLU A 48 -0.31 -50.02 17.01
N LYS A 49 -1.63 -50.21 16.94
CA LYS A 49 -2.55 -49.37 16.14
C LYS A 49 -2.47 -47.90 16.55
N ARG A 50 -2.48 -47.60 17.86
CA ARG A 50 -2.30 -46.23 18.37
C ARG A 50 -0.93 -45.67 17.99
N MET A 51 0.16 -46.43 18.17
CA MET A 51 1.51 -45.98 17.80
C MET A 51 1.66 -45.74 16.29
N LEU A 52 0.99 -46.55 15.45
CA LEU A 52 0.93 -46.34 14.02
C LEU A 52 0.16 -45.06 13.69
N GLN A 53 -0.99 -44.82 14.33
CA GLN A 53 -1.76 -43.58 14.16
C GLN A 53 -0.91 -42.36 14.53
N GLU A 54 -0.22 -42.37 15.66
CA GLU A 54 0.67 -41.28 16.08
C GLU A 54 1.82 -41.05 15.08
N ALA A 55 2.38 -42.12 14.51
CA ALA A 55 3.43 -42.00 13.49
C ALA A 55 2.90 -41.42 12.17
N VAL A 56 1.67 -41.78 11.77
CA VAL A 56 1.01 -41.22 10.58
C VAL A 56 0.63 -39.76 10.81
N ASP A 57 0.05 -39.44 11.97
CA ASP A 57 -0.27 -38.07 12.38
C ASP A 57 0.98 -37.20 12.33
N ALA A 58 2.11 -37.68 12.85
CA ALA A 58 3.38 -36.95 12.83
C ALA A 58 4.00 -36.81 11.42
N LEU A 59 3.77 -37.76 10.52
CA LEU A 59 4.18 -37.65 9.12
C LEU A 59 3.40 -36.54 8.40
N ILE A 60 2.09 -36.46 8.65
CA ILE A 60 1.19 -35.46 8.03
C ILE A 60 1.40 -34.08 8.65
N ASP A 61 1.28 -33.97 9.97
CA ASP A 61 1.46 -32.73 10.74
C ASP A 61 2.09 -33.00 12.12
N ASN A 62 3.41 -32.83 12.18
CA ASN A 62 4.19 -33.09 13.39
C ASN A 62 3.89 -32.02 14.46
N GLY A 63 3.41 -32.45 15.63
CA GLY A 63 3.19 -31.58 16.80
C GLY A 63 1.77 -31.02 16.97
N ARG A 64 0.80 -31.38 16.11
CA ARG A 64 -0.59 -30.90 16.24
C ARG A 64 -1.35 -31.55 17.41
N ARG A 65 -1.15 -32.85 17.63
CA ARG A 65 -1.91 -33.64 18.63
C ARG A 65 -1.10 -33.96 19.90
N GLY A 66 0.23 -33.81 19.85
CA GLY A 66 1.12 -34.22 20.93
C GLY A 66 2.52 -33.63 20.77
N ARG A 67 3.48 -34.11 21.57
CA ARG A 67 4.88 -33.63 21.51
C ARG A 67 5.48 -33.91 20.12
N PRO A 68 6.18 -32.93 19.54
CA PRO A 68 6.79 -33.10 18.23
C PRO A 68 7.85 -34.21 18.28
N ILE A 69 7.83 -35.07 17.27
CA ILE A 69 8.89 -36.05 17.09
C ILE A 69 10.18 -35.33 16.73
N GLN A 70 11.22 -35.58 17.53
CA GLN A 70 12.55 -35.01 17.35
C GLN A 70 13.49 -35.98 16.62
N GLY A 71 14.43 -35.41 15.86
CA GLY A 71 15.54 -36.11 15.22
C GLY A 71 16.70 -36.37 16.19
N SER A 72 17.82 -36.87 15.65
CA SER A 72 19.04 -37.16 16.43
C SER A 72 19.68 -35.93 17.08
N HIS A 73 19.39 -34.72 16.59
CA HIS A 73 19.94 -33.45 17.07
C HIS A 73 18.90 -32.62 17.85
N ASN A 74 17.88 -33.26 18.43
CA ASN A 74 16.77 -32.61 19.14
C ASN A 74 15.98 -31.57 18.32
N HIS A 75 16.21 -31.48 17.01
CA HIS A 75 15.40 -30.64 16.12
C HIS A 75 14.06 -31.31 15.83
N LYS A 76 12.99 -30.52 15.69
CA LYS A 76 11.69 -31.00 15.23
C LYS A 76 11.82 -31.47 13.78
N LEU A 77 11.45 -32.71 13.50
CA LEU A 77 11.39 -33.23 12.12
C LEU A 77 10.30 -32.50 11.33
N LYS A 78 10.64 -32.00 10.13
CA LYS A 78 9.69 -31.34 9.24
C LYS A 78 8.70 -32.35 8.64
N SER A 79 7.40 -32.12 8.85
CA SER A 79 6.30 -32.91 8.28
C SER A 79 5.90 -32.47 6.87
N LEU A 80 4.98 -33.20 6.22
CA LEU A 80 4.43 -32.81 4.93
C LEU A 80 3.72 -31.45 4.99
N SER A 81 2.95 -31.19 6.05
CA SER A 81 2.29 -29.90 6.26
C SER A 81 3.29 -28.77 6.47
N ASP A 82 4.40 -29.00 7.19
CA ASP A 82 5.46 -28.01 7.41
C ASP A 82 6.18 -27.59 6.12
N LEU A 83 6.21 -28.47 5.10
CA LEU A 83 6.74 -28.11 3.78
C LEU A 83 5.81 -27.20 2.98
N LEU A 84 4.51 -27.20 3.29
CA LEU A 84 3.52 -26.37 2.63
C LEU A 84 3.31 -25.03 3.37
N ARG A 85 3.25 -25.06 4.70
CA ARG A 85 2.89 -23.91 5.55
C ARG A 85 4.10 -23.10 6.03
N GLY A 86 3.83 -21.88 6.50
CA GLY A 86 4.82 -21.02 7.16
C GLY A 86 5.70 -20.22 6.18
N LYS A 87 6.64 -19.44 6.72
CA LYS A 87 7.54 -18.58 5.92
C LYS A 87 8.46 -19.39 5.00
N GLN A 88 8.95 -20.56 5.46
CA GLN A 88 9.77 -21.48 4.67
C GLN A 88 8.95 -22.49 3.85
N GLY A 89 7.62 -22.40 3.87
CA GLY A 89 6.75 -23.30 3.12
C GLY A 89 6.77 -23.00 1.62
N ARG A 90 6.43 -24.00 0.80
CA ARG A 90 6.47 -23.91 -0.67
C ARG A 90 5.69 -22.72 -1.23
N PHE A 91 4.49 -22.45 -0.73
CA PHE A 91 3.65 -21.34 -1.20
C PHE A 91 4.36 -19.98 -1.09
N ARG A 92 5.16 -19.75 -0.05
CA ARG A 92 5.81 -18.45 0.17
C ARG A 92 7.25 -18.41 -0.34
N GLN A 93 8.08 -19.38 0.05
CA GLN A 93 9.52 -19.31 -0.22
C GLN A 93 9.91 -19.72 -1.64
N ASN A 94 9.14 -20.60 -2.29
CA ASN A 94 9.54 -21.22 -3.55
C ASN A 94 8.61 -20.87 -4.72
N LEU A 95 7.35 -20.58 -4.46
CA LEU A 95 6.35 -20.30 -5.50
C LEU A 95 6.24 -18.79 -5.76
N LEU A 96 6.16 -17.98 -4.71
CA LEU A 96 6.11 -16.51 -4.82
C LEU A 96 7.51 -15.88 -4.82
N GLY A 97 8.37 -16.27 -3.89
CA GLY A 97 9.80 -15.95 -3.93
C GLY A 97 10.57 -16.98 -4.74
N LYS A 98 11.41 -16.56 -5.69
CA LYS A 98 12.31 -17.45 -6.44
C LYS A 98 13.69 -16.82 -6.58
N ARG A 99 14.72 -17.66 -6.58
CA ARG A 99 16.04 -17.25 -7.08
C ARG A 99 15.94 -17.20 -8.60
N VAL A 100 16.46 -16.14 -9.19
CA VAL A 100 16.34 -15.85 -10.62
C VAL A 100 17.75 -15.75 -11.21
N ASP A 101 17.99 -16.45 -12.30
CA ASP A 101 19.21 -16.32 -13.09
C ASP A 101 19.25 -14.98 -13.83
N TYR A 102 20.36 -14.64 -14.49
CA TYR A 102 20.52 -13.34 -15.19
C TYR A 102 20.29 -12.13 -14.28
N SER A 103 20.75 -12.27 -13.03
CA SER A 103 20.69 -11.22 -12.03
C SER A 103 22.04 -11.00 -11.35
N GLY A 104 22.26 -9.79 -10.87
CA GLY A 104 23.47 -9.37 -10.16
C GLY A 104 23.13 -8.36 -9.07
N ARG A 105 24.08 -8.11 -8.16
CA ARG A 105 23.94 -7.06 -7.14
C ARG A 105 25.27 -6.36 -6.94
N SER A 106 25.26 -5.05 -6.76
CA SER A 106 26.42 -4.29 -6.29
C SER A 106 25.98 -3.07 -5.47
N VAL A 107 26.96 -2.42 -4.85
CA VAL A 107 26.81 -1.14 -4.16
C VAL A 107 26.50 -0.06 -5.20
N ILE A 108 25.65 0.90 -4.84
CA ILE A 108 25.34 2.04 -5.68
C ILE A 108 26.23 3.25 -5.40
N VAL A 109 26.51 4.01 -6.45
CA VAL A 109 27.21 5.30 -6.40
C VAL A 109 26.47 6.30 -7.27
N VAL A 110 26.68 7.60 -7.01
CA VAL A 110 26.05 8.65 -7.80
C VAL A 110 26.65 8.73 -9.20
N GLY A 111 25.80 8.79 -10.23
CA GLY A 111 26.18 9.05 -11.61
C GLY A 111 25.58 10.37 -12.09
N PRO A 112 26.21 11.53 -11.78
CA PRO A 112 25.62 12.84 -12.08
C PRO A 112 25.58 13.13 -13.59
N GLU A 113 26.49 12.57 -14.38
CA GLU A 113 26.57 12.75 -15.84
C GLU A 113 25.58 11.86 -16.62
N LEU A 114 24.95 10.89 -15.95
CA LEU A 114 23.97 10.01 -16.60
C LEU A 114 22.71 10.81 -16.95
N LYS A 115 22.03 10.40 -18.01
CA LYS A 115 20.66 10.85 -18.29
C LYS A 115 19.65 10.11 -17.43
N MET A 116 18.45 10.66 -17.26
CA MET A 116 17.41 10.08 -16.42
C MET A 116 17.06 8.61 -16.74
N HIS A 117 17.07 8.22 -18.01
CA HIS A 117 16.79 6.84 -18.47
C HIS A 117 17.99 5.89 -18.42
N GLN A 118 19.17 6.36 -18.01
CA GLN A 118 20.40 5.58 -18.07
C GLN A 118 20.83 5.10 -16.69
N CYS A 119 21.53 3.97 -16.65
CA CYS A 119 22.25 3.51 -15.46
C CYS A 119 23.66 3.04 -15.83
N GLY A 120 24.65 3.28 -14.98
CA GLY A 120 26.01 2.78 -15.20
C GLY A 120 26.16 1.35 -14.69
N LEU A 121 26.51 0.42 -15.58
CA LEU A 121 26.83 -0.97 -15.23
C LEU A 121 28.33 -1.25 -15.34
N PRO A 122 28.95 -1.83 -14.29
CA PRO A 122 30.31 -2.32 -14.34
C PRO A 122 30.54 -3.28 -15.52
N LYS A 123 31.59 -3.04 -16.30
CA LYS A 123 31.98 -3.89 -17.45
C LYS A 123 32.00 -5.39 -17.13
N ARG A 124 32.57 -5.79 -15.99
CA ARG A 124 32.63 -7.21 -15.57
C ARG A 124 31.26 -7.79 -15.25
N MET A 125 30.40 -7.01 -14.61
CA MET A 125 29.03 -7.43 -14.29
C MET A 125 28.21 -7.57 -15.57
N ALA A 126 28.27 -6.58 -16.46
CA ALA A 126 27.59 -6.61 -17.74
C ALA A 126 28.03 -7.83 -18.58
N LEU A 127 29.32 -8.14 -18.63
CA LEU A 127 29.82 -9.29 -19.38
C LEU A 127 29.22 -10.62 -18.88
N GLU A 128 29.10 -10.84 -17.58
CA GLU A 128 28.48 -12.05 -17.03
C GLU A 128 26.96 -12.10 -17.24
N LEU A 129 26.27 -10.96 -17.07
CA LEU A 129 24.81 -10.86 -17.29
C LEU A 129 24.43 -11.11 -18.75
N PHE A 130 25.20 -10.58 -19.69
CA PHE A 130 24.92 -10.67 -21.14
C PHE A 130 25.70 -11.79 -21.84
N LYS A 131 26.37 -12.67 -21.09
CA LYS A 131 27.29 -13.70 -21.60
C LYS A 131 26.72 -14.54 -22.75
N PRO A 132 25.48 -15.07 -22.69
CA PRO A 132 24.95 -15.87 -23.80
C PRO A 132 24.71 -15.06 -25.08
N PHE A 133 24.30 -13.79 -24.93
CA PHE A 133 24.05 -12.89 -26.07
C PHE A 133 25.35 -12.53 -26.78
N VAL A 134 26.41 -12.24 -26.01
CA VAL A 134 27.75 -11.95 -26.54
C VAL A 134 28.31 -13.18 -27.26
N MET A 135 28.19 -14.37 -26.65
CA MET A 135 28.63 -15.62 -27.27
C MET A 135 27.91 -15.93 -28.59
N HIS A 136 26.58 -15.71 -28.63
CA HIS A 136 25.79 -15.87 -29.84
C HIS A 136 26.20 -14.87 -30.93
N ARG A 137 26.35 -13.59 -30.57
CA ARG A 137 26.73 -12.53 -31.52
C ARG A 137 28.13 -12.74 -32.09
N LEU A 138 29.10 -13.17 -31.27
CA LEU A 138 30.45 -13.58 -31.70
C LEU A 138 30.42 -14.70 -32.75
N ALA A 139 29.52 -15.67 -32.58
CA ALA A 139 29.37 -16.77 -33.53
C ALA A 139 28.69 -16.32 -34.84
N VAL A 140 27.65 -15.49 -34.75
CA VAL A 140 26.93 -14.97 -35.92
C VAL A 140 27.80 -14.05 -36.78
N LEU A 141 28.66 -13.24 -36.16
CA LEU A 141 29.59 -12.35 -36.87
C LEU A 141 30.81 -13.09 -37.45
N GLY A 142 30.95 -14.40 -37.21
CA GLY A 142 32.09 -15.19 -37.69
C GLY A 142 33.42 -14.93 -36.96
N ILE A 143 33.43 -14.08 -35.94
CA ILE A 143 34.61 -13.79 -35.10
C ILE A 143 35.03 -15.04 -34.32
N ALA A 144 34.04 -15.81 -33.84
CA ALA A 144 34.25 -17.11 -33.25
C ALA A 144 33.63 -18.21 -34.13
N PRO A 145 34.39 -19.26 -34.52
CA PRO A 145 33.86 -20.33 -35.38
C PRO A 145 32.82 -21.23 -34.69
N ASN A 146 32.79 -21.28 -33.36
CA ASN A 146 31.79 -22.05 -32.60
C ASN A 146 31.59 -21.49 -31.19
N ILE A 147 30.50 -21.89 -30.54
CA ILE A 147 30.11 -21.43 -29.18
C ILE A 147 31.18 -21.76 -28.13
N LYS A 148 31.90 -22.90 -28.26
CA LYS A 148 32.98 -23.27 -27.33
C LYS A 148 34.16 -22.30 -27.42
N ASN A 149 34.54 -21.88 -28.62
CA ASN A 149 35.59 -20.89 -28.82
C ASN A 149 35.11 -19.50 -28.38
N ALA A 150 33.86 -19.14 -28.69
CA ALA A 150 33.25 -17.91 -28.19
C ALA A 150 33.28 -17.85 -26.65
N LYS A 151 32.95 -18.95 -25.97
CA LYS A 151 33.06 -19.08 -24.51
C LYS A 151 34.49 -18.82 -24.02
N ARG A 152 35.49 -19.44 -24.66
CA ARG A 152 36.92 -19.21 -24.31
C ARG A 152 37.34 -17.75 -24.56
N MET A 153 36.85 -17.11 -25.62
CA MET A 153 37.15 -15.70 -25.90
C MET A 153 36.57 -14.78 -24.83
N VAL A 154 35.33 -15.05 -24.41
CA VAL A 154 34.66 -14.32 -23.32
C VAL A 154 35.34 -14.56 -21.97
N GLU A 155 35.68 -15.80 -21.62
CA GLU A 155 36.38 -16.13 -20.36
C GLU A 155 37.79 -15.55 -20.28
N ARG A 156 38.46 -15.37 -21.42
CA ARG A 156 39.77 -14.71 -21.50
C ARG A 156 39.66 -13.19 -21.65
N THR A 157 38.44 -12.65 -21.72
CA THR A 157 38.16 -11.21 -21.82
C THR A 157 38.96 -10.54 -22.95
N ARG A 158 38.93 -11.13 -24.15
CA ARG A 158 39.64 -10.55 -25.29
C ARG A 158 39.05 -9.18 -25.68
N PRO A 159 39.85 -8.25 -26.25
CA PRO A 159 39.38 -6.91 -26.59
C PRO A 159 38.13 -6.87 -27.48
N GLU A 160 38.01 -7.79 -28.45
CA GLU A 160 36.88 -7.83 -29.41
C GLU A 160 35.53 -8.12 -28.72
N VAL A 161 35.56 -8.64 -27.49
CA VAL A 161 34.36 -8.93 -26.70
C VAL A 161 33.69 -7.64 -26.23
N TRP A 162 34.46 -6.58 -25.98
CA TRP A 162 33.93 -5.31 -25.45
C TRP A 162 33.08 -4.57 -26.48
N ASP A 163 33.52 -4.51 -27.74
CA ASP A 163 32.79 -3.87 -28.83
C ASP A 163 31.42 -4.56 -29.05
N ILE A 164 31.42 -5.90 -28.98
CA ILE A 164 30.18 -6.69 -29.12
C ILE A 164 29.27 -6.53 -27.90
N LEU A 165 29.85 -6.45 -26.70
CA LEU A 165 29.09 -6.21 -25.49
C LEU A 165 28.36 -4.87 -25.56
N GLU A 166 29.04 -3.81 -26.01
CA GLU A 166 28.44 -2.49 -26.18
C GLU A 166 27.26 -2.51 -27.16
N ASP A 167 27.42 -3.19 -28.29
CA ASP A 167 26.35 -3.33 -29.29
C ASP A 167 25.14 -4.15 -28.78
N VAL A 168 25.37 -5.19 -27.98
CA VAL A 168 24.28 -6.00 -27.39
C VAL A 168 23.47 -5.20 -26.36
N ILE A 169 24.12 -4.27 -25.67
CA ILE A 169 23.58 -3.49 -24.55
C ILE A 169 22.72 -2.31 -25.03
N LYS A 170 23.07 -1.68 -26.17
CA LYS A 170 22.33 -0.52 -26.73
C LYS A 170 20.82 -0.73 -26.88
N ASP A 171 20.39 -1.93 -27.24
CA ASP A 171 18.98 -2.22 -27.50
C ASP A 171 18.22 -2.85 -26.32
N ARG A 172 18.90 -3.16 -25.20
CA ARG A 172 18.32 -3.94 -24.11
C ARG A 172 18.33 -3.17 -22.78
N PRO A 173 17.16 -2.84 -22.23
CA PRO A 173 17.08 -2.26 -20.90
C PRO A 173 17.44 -3.30 -19.84
N VAL A 174 17.80 -2.82 -18.65
CA VAL A 174 17.95 -3.63 -17.44
C VAL A 174 16.99 -3.11 -16.37
N LEU A 175 16.53 -4.01 -15.50
CA LEU A 175 15.70 -3.64 -14.36
C LEU A 175 16.57 -3.48 -13.13
N LEU A 176 16.53 -2.31 -12.51
CA LEU A 176 17.13 -2.05 -11.21
C LEU A 176 16.09 -2.21 -10.12
N ASN A 177 16.45 -2.88 -9.04
CA ASN A 177 15.58 -3.16 -7.90
C ASN A 177 16.30 -2.86 -6.58
N ARG A 178 15.67 -2.07 -5.71
CA ARG A 178 16.10 -1.88 -4.32
C ARG A 178 15.19 -2.68 -3.38
N ALA A 179 15.80 -3.51 -2.55
CA ALA A 179 15.10 -4.28 -1.53
C ALA A 179 15.14 -3.54 -0.18
N PRO A 180 14.05 -3.50 0.59
CA PRO A 180 12.71 -4.05 0.30
C PRO A 180 11.89 -3.17 -0.67
N THR A 181 11.20 -3.82 -1.62
CA THR A 181 10.34 -3.12 -2.60
C THR A 181 8.96 -2.85 -1.98
N LEU A 182 8.75 -1.65 -1.43
CA LEU A 182 7.48 -1.26 -0.78
C LEU A 182 6.41 -0.78 -1.78
N HIS A 183 6.83 -0.22 -2.92
CA HIS A 183 5.97 0.33 -3.96
C HIS A 183 6.56 0.06 -5.35
N ARG A 184 5.74 0.23 -6.40
CA ARG A 184 6.14 -0.08 -7.78
C ARG A 184 7.42 0.60 -8.26
N LEU A 185 7.73 1.82 -7.79
CA LEU A 185 8.91 2.57 -8.25
C LEU A 185 10.23 2.05 -7.65
N GLY A 186 10.16 1.12 -6.69
CA GLY A 186 11.34 0.39 -6.23
C GLY A 186 11.92 -0.58 -7.27
N ILE A 187 11.23 -0.76 -8.42
CA ILE A 187 11.74 -1.46 -9.60
C ILE A 187 11.50 -0.56 -10.83
N GLN A 188 12.56 -0.18 -11.53
CA GLN A 188 12.47 0.60 -12.77
C GLN A 188 13.43 0.05 -13.83
N ALA A 189 13.12 0.31 -15.09
CA ALA A 189 13.97 -0.02 -16.22
C ALA A 189 14.90 1.15 -16.57
N PHE A 190 16.13 0.82 -16.94
CA PHE A 190 17.15 1.76 -17.39
C PHE A 190 17.90 1.20 -18.59
N MET A 191 18.44 2.11 -19.41
CA MET A 191 19.37 1.78 -20.47
C MET A 191 20.79 1.70 -19.89
N PRO A 192 21.43 0.53 -19.93
CA PRO A 192 22.77 0.34 -19.39
C PRO A 192 23.86 1.09 -20.18
N VAL A 193 24.72 1.80 -19.46
CA VAL A 193 25.96 2.42 -19.96
C VAL A 193 27.14 1.71 -19.32
N LEU A 194 28.13 1.31 -20.10
CA LEU A 194 29.30 0.60 -19.59
C LEU A 194 30.22 1.56 -18.83
N ILE A 195 30.50 1.23 -17.57
CA ILE A 195 31.41 2.01 -16.71
C ILE A 195 32.56 1.15 -16.18
N GLU A 196 33.66 1.82 -15.84
CA GLU A 196 34.78 1.20 -15.12
C GLU A 196 34.46 1.03 -13.63
N GLY A 197 35.12 0.06 -12.99
CA GLY A 197 34.92 -0.25 -11.57
C GLY A 197 33.95 -1.41 -11.32
N ASN A 198 33.41 -1.47 -10.09
CA ASN A 198 32.54 -2.57 -9.62
C ASN A 198 31.19 -2.09 -9.07
N ALA A 199 30.97 -0.78 -8.92
CA ALA A 199 29.75 -0.22 -8.35
C ALA A 199 28.77 0.20 -9.46
N ILE A 200 27.47 0.13 -9.19
CA ILE A 200 26.42 0.55 -10.12
C ILE A 200 26.25 2.07 -9.98
N GLN A 201 26.26 2.82 -11.08
CA GLN A 201 25.93 4.24 -11.04
C GLN A 201 24.43 4.44 -11.29
N ILE A 202 23.80 5.26 -10.45
CA ILE A 202 22.39 5.62 -10.59
C ILE A 202 22.23 7.14 -10.73
N HIS A 203 21.18 7.53 -11.43
CA HIS A 203 20.83 8.92 -11.61
C HIS A 203 20.34 9.54 -10.29
N PRO A 204 20.79 10.75 -9.88
CA PRO A 204 20.43 11.33 -8.59
C PRO A 204 18.93 11.62 -8.44
N LEU A 205 18.24 12.01 -9.52
CA LEU A 205 16.80 12.31 -9.46
C LEU A 205 15.93 11.07 -9.15
N VAL A 206 16.37 9.86 -9.51
CA VAL A 206 15.59 8.63 -9.21
C VAL A 206 15.82 8.10 -7.80
N CYS A 207 16.75 8.67 -7.04
CA CYS A 207 17.06 8.21 -5.69
C CYS A 207 15.87 8.37 -4.73
N SER A 208 15.06 9.42 -4.91
CA SER A 208 13.82 9.61 -4.15
C SER A 208 12.82 8.47 -4.41
N ALA A 209 12.73 8.00 -5.65
CA ALA A 209 11.86 6.90 -6.05
C ALA A 209 12.30 5.54 -5.51
N PHE A 210 13.61 5.30 -5.40
CA PHE A 210 14.12 4.09 -4.73
C PHE A 210 14.19 4.22 -3.21
N ASN A 211 14.01 5.43 -2.67
CA ASN A 211 14.34 5.80 -1.30
C ASN A 211 15.78 5.41 -0.93
N ALA A 212 16.71 5.57 -1.87
CA ALA A 212 18.09 5.10 -1.78
C ALA A 212 19.05 6.22 -1.40
N ASP A 213 20.07 5.84 -0.64
CA ASP A 213 21.21 6.69 -0.25
C ASP A 213 22.55 6.05 -0.66
N PHE A 214 23.63 6.81 -0.51
CA PHE A 214 24.97 6.43 -0.98
C PHE A 214 25.92 6.09 0.17
N ASP A 215 25.43 5.40 1.20
CA ASP A 215 26.19 5.04 2.42
C ASP A 215 26.69 3.57 2.45
N GLY A 216 26.42 2.81 1.39
CA GLY A 216 26.72 1.38 1.30
C GLY A 216 25.57 0.53 0.77
N ASP A 217 24.44 1.18 0.50
CA ASP A 217 23.26 0.60 -0.11
C ASP A 217 23.55 -0.18 -1.40
N GLN A 218 22.76 -1.24 -1.62
CA GLN A 218 22.94 -2.17 -2.73
C GLN A 218 21.68 -2.31 -3.57
N MET A 219 21.85 -2.36 -4.89
CA MET A 219 20.75 -2.62 -5.82
C MET A 219 21.00 -3.89 -6.63
N ALA A 220 19.91 -4.61 -6.91
CA ALA A 220 19.91 -5.77 -7.78
C ALA A 220 19.59 -5.36 -9.22
N VAL A 221 20.25 -6.01 -10.17
CA VAL A 221 20.05 -5.84 -11.61
C VAL A 221 19.44 -7.12 -12.17
N HIS A 222 18.43 -7.02 -13.02
CA HIS A 222 17.83 -8.14 -13.75
C HIS A 222 17.79 -7.84 -15.25
N VAL A 223 18.11 -8.82 -16.09
CA VAL A 223 18.09 -8.67 -17.55
C VAL A 223 16.80 -9.30 -18.14
N PRO A 224 15.91 -8.51 -18.78
CA PRO A 224 14.78 -9.05 -19.52
C PRO A 224 15.27 -9.80 -20.76
N LEU A 225 14.85 -11.07 -20.90
CA LEU A 225 15.33 -11.95 -21.98
C LEU A 225 14.41 -11.95 -23.20
N SER A 226 13.09 -12.12 -22.98
CA SER A 226 12.11 -12.22 -24.06
C SER A 226 11.90 -10.87 -24.75
N ARG A 227 11.57 -10.88 -26.05
CA ARG A 227 11.26 -9.65 -26.81
C ARG A 227 10.09 -8.88 -26.16
N MET A 228 9.08 -9.61 -25.66
CA MET A 228 7.94 -9.04 -24.95
C MET A 228 8.35 -8.30 -23.68
N ALA A 229 9.19 -8.92 -22.84
CA ALA A 229 9.66 -8.29 -21.60
C ALA A 229 10.56 -7.08 -21.87
N VAL A 230 11.36 -7.11 -22.94
CA VAL A 230 12.16 -5.95 -23.37
C VAL A 230 11.26 -4.80 -23.80
N LEU A 231 10.21 -5.08 -24.58
CA LEU A 231 9.27 -4.06 -25.04
C LEU A 231 8.48 -3.46 -23.87
N GLU A 232 7.95 -4.29 -22.98
CA GLU A 232 7.29 -3.87 -21.75
C GLU A 232 8.21 -2.99 -20.89
N ALA A 233 9.45 -3.41 -20.66
CA ALA A 233 10.41 -2.64 -19.88
C ALA A 233 10.68 -1.25 -20.48
N LYS A 234 10.77 -1.12 -21.81
CA LYS A 234 10.98 0.17 -22.49
C LYS A 234 9.74 1.08 -22.43
N GLN A 235 8.56 0.53 -22.67
CA GLN A 235 7.33 1.33 -22.83
C GLN A 235 6.68 1.69 -21.49
N THR A 236 6.78 0.84 -20.47
CA THR A 236 6.05 1.03 -19.20
C THR A 236 6.95 1.25 -17.99
N MET A 237 8.10 0.57 -17.92
CA MET A 237 8.95 0.57 -16.73
C MET A 237 10.12 1.56 -16.77
N LEU A 238 10.37 2.20 -17.91
CA LEU A 238 11.46 3.17 -18.05
C LEU A 238 11.26 4.32 -17.04
N SER A 239 12.35 4.80 -16.44
CA SER A 239 12.30 5.85 -15.41
C SER A 239 11.59 7.12 -15.87
N ILE A 240 11.73 7.51 -17.15
CA ILE A 240 11.07 8.68 -17.76
C ILE A 240 9.55 8.58 -17.69
N HIS A 241 8.97 7.38 -17.77
CA HIS A 241 7.51 7.20 -17.70
C HIS A 241 6.97 7.13 -16.28
N ASN A 242 7.84 7.17 -15.26
CA ASN A 242 7.51 6.88 -13.87
C ASN A 242 7.98 8.02 -12.94
N MET A 243 7.60 9.26 -13.27
CA MET A 243 8.02 10.47 -12.53
C MET A 243 7.08 10.87 -11.39
N LEU A 244 5.80 10.47 -11.45
CA LEU A 244 4.79 10.82 -10.46
C LEU A 244 4.65 9.76 -9.38
N SER A 245 4.23 10.20 -8.19
CA SER A 245 3.84 9.34 -7.08
C SER A 245 2.53 8.61 -7.41
N PRO A 246 2.48 7.26 -7.30
CA PRO A 246 1.23 6.52 -7.47
C PRO A 246 0.16 6.84 -6.40
N ALA A 247 0.58 7.37 -5.24
CA ALA A 247 -0.31 7.63 -4.12
C ALA A 247 -1.09 8.95 -4.26
N SER A 248 -0.41 10.03 -4.67
CA SER A 248 -1.00 11.38 -4.77
C SER A 248 -1.03 11.95 -6.19
N GLY A 249 -0.14 11.50 -7.08
CA GLY A 249 0.07 12.13 -8.40
C GLY A 249 1.04 13.30 -8.37
N ASP A 250 1.65 13.59 -7.22
CA ASP A 250 2.71 14.59 -7.12
C ASP A 250 3.99 14.15 -7.84
N PRO A 251 4.81 15.08 -8.37
CA PRO A 251 6.12 14.73 -8.90
C PRO A 251 7.02 14.21 -7.76
N LEU A 252 7.37 12.93 -7.84
CA LEU A 252 8.32 12.30 -6.92
C LEU A 252 9.75 12.58 -7.34
N VAL A 253 9.96 12.68 -8.65
CA VAL A 253 11.25 12.95 -9.27
C VAL A 253 11.44 14.45 -9.43
N ALA A 254 11.60 15.14 -8.31
CA ALA A 254 11.92 16.56 -8.24
C ALA A 254 13.38 16.76 -7.78
N PRO A 255 14.02 17.88 -8.14
CA PRO A 255 15.33 18.24 -7.59
C PRO A 255 15.32 18.25 -6.06
N THR A 256 16.36 17.70 -5.44
CA THR A 256 16.52 17.63 -3.98
C THR A 256 17.95 17.98 -3.57
N LEU A 257 18.15 18.27 -2.28
CA LEU A 257 19.47 18.52 -1.67
C LEU A 257 20.25 19.60 -2.45
N ASP A 258 21.44 19.26 -2.91
CA ASP A 258 22.41 20.17 -3.55
C ASP A 258 21.85 20.80 -4.83
N MET A 259 21.00 20.09 -5.57
CA MET A 259 20.34 20.63 -6.77
C MET A 259 19.45 21.83 -6.41
N VAL A 260 18.66 21.70 -5.33
CA VAL A 260 17.81 22.78 -4.81
C VAL A 260 18.67 23.93 -4.30
N MET A 261 19.72 23.63 -3.55
CA MET A 261 20.63 24.65 -3.01
C MET A 261 21.28 25.47 -4.13
N GLY A 262 21.71 24.82 -5.22
CA GLY A 262 22.29 25.50 -6.38
C GLY A 262 21.29 26.39 -7.13
N CYS A 263 20.07 25.89 -7.36
CA CYS A 263 18.99 26.67 -7.99
C CYS A 263 18.54 27.85 -7.11
N TYR A 264 18.46 27.64 -5.80
CA TYR A 264 18.15 28.69 -4.83
C TYR A 264 19.22 29.77 -4.85
N TYR A 265 20.50 29.39 -4.76
CA TYR A 265 21.62 30.33 -4.83
C TYR A 265 21.60 31.12 -6.13
N LEU A 266 21.39 30.45 -7.27
CA LEU A 266 21.32 31.06 -8.58
C LEU A 266 20.20 32.11 -8.69
N THR A 267 19.05 31.89 -8.05
CA THR A 267 17.85 32.73 -8.19
C THR A 267 17.65 33.74 -7.05
N GLU A 268 18.57 33.75 -6.08
CA GLU A 268 18.62 34.70 -4.97
C GLU A 268 18.84 36.13 -5.48
N ILE A 269 18.23 37.08 -4.77
CA ILE A 269 18.46 38.52 -4.98
C ILE A 269 19.25 39.05 -3.80
N ARG A 270 20.31 39.83 -4.08
CA ARG A 270 21.07 40.55 -3.05
C ARG A 270 21.02 42.05 -3.30
N GLU A 271 20.90 42.82 -2.23
CA GLU A 271 20.89 44.28 -2.29
C GLU A 271 22.31 44.84 -2.12
N GLY A 272 22.63 45.92 -2.81
CA GLY A 272 23.92 46.62 -2.70
C GLY A 272 25.08 45.90 -3.40
N VAL A 273 24.80 44.98 -4.32
CA VAL A 273 25.82 44.28 -5.12
C VAL A 273 26.17 45.04 -6.40
N GLN A 274 27.33 44.70 -6.96
CA GLN A 274 27.83 45.37 -8.16
C GLN A 274 26.90 45.17 -9.35
N GLY A 275 26.52 46.26 -10.02
CA GLY A 275 25.66 46.23 -11.20
C GLY A 275 24.16 46.40 -10.94
N GLU A 276 23.76 46.71 -9.70
CA GLU A 276 22.36 46.99 -9.34
C GLU A 276 21.78 48.17 -10.15
N GLY A 277 20.58 47.98 -10.71
CA GLY A 277 19.84 48.97 -11.48
C GLY A 277 20.29 49.14 -12.93
N LEU A 278 21.28 48.37 -13.40
CA LEU A 278 21.70 48.38 -14.79
C LEU A 278 20.62 47.80 -15.71
N LYS A 279 20.62 48.29 -16.95
CA LYS A 279 19.63 47.95 -17.98
C LYS A 279 20.31 47.25 -19.13
N PHE A 280 19.77 46.11 -19.54
CA PHE A 280 20.26 45.32 -20.67
C PHE A 280 19.14 45.08 -21.67
N TYR A 281 19.50 44.96 -22.94
CA TYR A 281 18.53 44.65 -23.99
C TYR A 281 18.10 43.19 -23.92
N ASP A 282 19.07 42.27 -23.90
CA ASP A 282 18.86 40.83 -23.96
C ASP A 282 19.73 40.05 -22.94
N PHE A 283 19.53 38.74 -22.92
CA PHE A 283 20.29 37.81 -22.07
C PHE A 283 21.79 37.82 -22.39
N ASP A 284 22.18 37.83 -23.67
CA ASP A 284 23.57 37.76 -24.09
C ASP A 284 24.38 38.98 -23.61
N GLU A 285 23.81 40.18 -23.68
CA GLU A 285 24.45 41.40 -23.19
C GLU A 285 24.70 41.34 -21.68
N SER A 286 23.71 40.89 -20.90
CA SER A 286 23.87 40.69 -19.45
C SER A 286 24.92 39.63 -19.11
N ARG A 287 24.99 38.53 -19.87
CA ARG A 287 25.99 37.48 -19.68
C ARG A 287 27.41 37.99 -19.96
N ILE A 288 27.60 38.75 -21.05
CA ILE A 288 28.89 39.38 -21.37
C ILE A 288 29.30 40.34 -20.26
N ALA A 289 28.35 41.10 -19.70
CA ALA A 289 28.62 42.01 -18.60
C ALA A 289 29.10 41.26 -17.34
N TYR A 290 28.54 40.08 -17.05
CA TYR A 290 28.99 39.23 -15.94
C TYR A 290 30.38 38.63 -16.18
N GLU A 291 30.63 38.09 -17.38
CA GLU A 291 31.96 37.57 -17.74
C GLU A 291 33.05 38.66 -17.73
N SER A 292 32.65 39.91 -17.98
CA SER A 292 33.51 41.09 -17.88
C SER A 292 33.65 41.62 -16.44
N GLY A 293 32.97 41.03 -15.46
CA GLY A 293 32.99 41.45 -14.06
C GLY A 293 32.28 42.78 -13.78
N LEU A 294 31.34 43.19 -14.63
CA LEU A 294 30.58 44.44 -14.50
C LEU A 294 29.32 44.28 -13.64
N ILE A 295 28.73 43.09 -13.61
CA ILE A 295 27.56 42.75 -12.79
C ILE A 295 27.80 41.49 -11.96
N ASP A 296 27.17 41.42 -10.80
CA ASP A 296 27.08 40.21 -9.99
C ASP A 296 25.89 39.33 -10.45
N LEU A 297 25.95 38.03 -10.18
CA LEU A 297 24.89 37.07 -10.51
C LEU A 297 23.56 37.43 -9.84
N HIS A 298 23.62 37.98 -8.61
CA HIS A 298 22.46 38.26 -7.75
C HIS A 298 22.01 39.72 -7.80
N ALA A 299 22.62 40.53 -8.69
CA ALA A 299 22.28 41.94 -8.84
C ALA A 299 20.89 42.12 -9.47
N LYS A 300 20.10 43.04 -8.92
CA LYS A 300 18.82 43.47 -9.52
C LYS A 300 19.12 44.25 -10.81
N ILE A 301 18.66 43.75 -11.95
CA ILE A 301 18.87 44.33 -13.28
C ILE A 301 17.52 44.44 -14.02
N PHE A 302 17.42 45.32 -15.02
CA PHE A 302 16.25 45.42 -15.89
C PHE A 302 16.57 44.90 -17.29
N VAL A 303 15.75 44.00 -17.84
CA VAL A 303 15.94 43.41 -19.17
C VAL A 303 14.67 43.54 -20.02
N ARG A 304 14.80 43.84 -21.32
CA ARG A 304 13.67 44.19 -22.21
C ARG A 304 13.31 43.14 -23.29
N ASN A 305 14.09 42.07 -23.46
CA ASN A 305 13.84 41.00 -24.43
C ASN A 305 14.17 39.63 -23.82
N ILE A 306 13.24 39.09 -23.02
CA ILE A 306 13.43 37.82 -22.30
C ILE A 306 12.73 36.68 -23.07
N PRO A 307 13.42 35.56 -23.35
CA PRO A 307 12.80 34.37 -23.94
C PRO A 307 11.63 33.85 -23.08
N GLY A 308 10.43 33.81 -23.65
CA GLY A 308 9.20 33.39 -22.95
C GLY A 308 8.35 34.53 -22.37
N SER A 309 8.77 35.80 -22.50
CA SER A 309 7.90 36.97 -22.29
C SER A 309 7.22 37.36 -23.60
N THR A 310 5.89 37.49 -23.60
CA THR A 310 5.14 37.98 -24.77
C THR A 310 5.19 39.49 -24.93
N GLU A 311 5.66 40.22 -23.91
CA GLU A 311 5.68 41.68 -23.87
C GLU A 311 7.12 42.22 -23.91
N GLU A 312 7.37 43.24 -24.75
CA GLU A 312 8.66 44.00 -24.83
C GLU A 312 8.80 45.03 -23.69
N GLU A 313 8.42 44.63 -22.48
CA GLU A 313 8.47 45.45 -21.29
C GLU A 313 9.80 45.27 -20.53
N TRP A 314 10.19 46.31 -19.78
CA TRP A 314 11.35 46.23 -18.89
C TRP A 314 10.98 45.42 -17.65
N VAL A 315 11.48 44.19 -17.57
CA VAL A 315 11.25 43.31 -16.42
C VAL A 315 12.42 43.42 -15.46
N GLU A 316 12.11 43.63 -14.17
CA GLU A 316 13.10 43.60 -13.09
C GLU A 316 13.44 42.14 -12.74
N THR A 317 14.69 41.74 -12.85
CA THR A 317 15.12 40.36 -12.56
C THR A 317 16.61 40.29 -12.18
N THR A 318 17.20 39.09 -12.14
CA THR A 318 18.64 38.86 -11.94
C THR A 318 19.21 38.07 -13.10
N LEU A 319 20.53 38.18 -13.33
CA LEU A 319 21.19 37.35 -14.34
C LEU A 319 20.98 35.85 -14.05
N GLY A 320 21.04 35.45 -12.79
CA GLY A 320 20.86 34.04 -12.44
C GLY A 320 19.47 33.49 -12.78
N ARG A 321 18.41 34.29 -12.64
CA ARG A 321 17.05 33.91 -13.09
C ARG A 321 16.95 33.82 -14.61
N LEU A 322 17.67 34.66 -15.36
CA LEU A 322 17.74 34.55 -16.81
C LEU A 322 18.49 33.30 -17.27
N ILE A 323 19.60 32.94 -16.59
CA ILE A 323 20.32 31.68 -16.84
C ILE A 323 19.41 30.48 -16.58
N PHE A 324 18.59 30.54 -15.52
CA PHE A 324 17.59 29.51 -15.23
C PHE A 324 16.50 29.44 -16.30
N GLN A 325 16.13 30.56 -16.93
CA GLN A 325 15.17 30.56 -18.04
C GLN A 325 15.75 29.94 -19.32
N GLU A 326 17.06 30.04 -19.58
CA GLU A 326 17.71 29.49 -20.78
C GLU A 326 17.48 27.98 -20.95
N ILE A 327 17.40 27.25 -19.84
CA ILE A 327 17.18 25.80 -19.86
C ILE A 327 15.71 25.41 -20.08
N MET A 328 14.78 26.36 -19.94
CA MET A 328 13.35 26.13 -20.12
C MET A 328 12.96 26.12 -21.61
N PRO A 329 11.92 25.36 -21.99
CA PRO A 329 11.41 25.41 -23.34
C PRO A 329 10.70 26.74 -23.63
N ALA A 330 10.75 27.18 -24.89
CA ALA A 330 10.17 28.46 -25.32
C ALA A 330 8.64 28.56 -25.13
N SER A 331 7.95 27.43 -24.92
CA SER A 331 6.53 27.37 -24.61
C SER A 331 6.19 27.78 -23.17
N MET A 332 7.18 27.89 -22.28
CA MET A 332 6.98 28.30 -20.89
C MET A 332 7.19 29.79 -20.69
N GLU A 333 6.30 30.38 -19.90
CA GLU A 333 6.42 31.76 -19.43
C GLU A 333 7.65 31.94 -18.52
N PHE A 334 8.21 33.16 -18.57
CA PHE A 334 9.34 33.53 -17.71
C PHE A 334 8.99 33.44 -16.22
N LYS A 335 9.72 32.61 -15.47
CA LYS A 335 9.51 32.44 -14.02
C LYS A 335 10.44 33.33 -13.21
N ASN A 336 9.96 34.52 -12.84
CA ASN A 336 10.70 35.49 -12.04
C ASN A 336 10.50 35.30 -10.53
N CYS A 337 10.74 34.10 -10.01
CA CYS A 337 10.62 33.78 -8.58
C CYS A 337 11.88 33.09 -8.03
N LEU A 338 11.96 33.00 -6.70
CA LEU A 338 13.01 32.27 -6.01
C LEU A 338 12.74 30.76 -6.12
N MET A 339 13.73 30.00 -6.59
CA MET A 339 13.59 28.56 -6.81
C MET A 339 13.99 27.77 -5.56
N ASP A 340 13.12 27.79 -4.56
CA ASP A 340 13.23 26.89 -3.41
C ASP A 340 12.69 25.47 -3.73
N ARG A 341 12.72 24.57 -2.76
CA ARG A 341 12.21 23.19 -2.94
C ARG A 341 10.73 23.15 -3.35
N GLY A 342 9.90 24.04 -2.82
CA GLY A 342 8.47 24.09 -3.12
C GLY A 342 8.24 24.54 -4.56
N ALA A 343 8.84 25.66 -4.94
CA ALA A 343 8.79 26.22 -6.27
C ALA A 343 9.31 25.24 -7.34
N LEU A 344 10.40 24.51 -7.06
CA LEU A 344 10.93 23.48 -7.98
C LEU A 344 9.99 22.27 -8.10
N LYS A 345 9.31 21.88 -7.02
CA LYS A 345 8.29 20.82 -7.06
C LYS A 345 7.10 21.25 -7.92
N ASP A 346 6.61 22.47 -7.73
CA ASP A 346 5.50 23.03 -8.49
C ASP A 346 5.86 23.20 -9.97
N LEU A 347 7.07 23.68 -10.25
CA LEU A 347 7.62 23.76 -11.60
C LEU A 347 7.67 22.39 -12.27
N THR A 348 8.12 21.36 -11.55
CA THR A 348 8.14 19.98 -12.07
C THR A 348 6.73 19.48 -12.39
N ALA A 349 5.74 19.81 -11.57
CA ALA A 349 4.34 19.47 -11.83
C ALA A 349 3.81 20.19 -13.08
N VAL A 350 4.15 21.46 -13.28
CA VAL A 350 3.79 22.22 -14.47
C VAL A 350 4.45 21.66 -15.74
N LEU A 351 5.75 21.33 -15.67
CA LEU A 351 6.49 20.72 -16.78
C LEU A 351 5.80 19.42 -17.24
N TYR A 352 5.49 18.53 -16.29
CA TYR A 352 4.84 17.25 -16.60
C TYR A 352 3.46 17.42 -17.27
N ARG A 353 2.71 18.47 -16.90
CA ARG A 353 1.36 18.72 -17.44
C ARG A 353 1.39 19.35 -18.83
N THR A 354 2.41 20.15 -19.12
CA THR A 354 2.49 20.96 -20.34
C THR A 354 3.33 20.32 -21.43
N LEU A 355 4.33 19.52 -21.05
CA LEU A 355 5.29 18.91 -21.96
C LEU A 355 5.12 17.39 -22.03
N SER A 356 5.77 16.78 -23.00
CA SER A 356 5.90 15.32 -23.03
C SER A 356 6.83 14.82 -21.91
N ASN A 357 6.72 13.52 -21.58
CA ASN A 357 7.60 12.89 -20.59
C ASN A 357 9.09 13.00 -20.96
N GLU A 358 9.42 12.91 -22.26
CA GLU A 358 10.79 13.00 -22.76
C GLU A 358 11.35 14.42 -22.61
N GLU A 359 10.58 15.43 -23.03
CA GLU A 359 10.96 16.85 -22.87
C GLU A 359 11.08 17.23 -21.39
N THR A 360 10.19 16.72 -20.54
CA THR A 360 10.23 16.95 -19.08
C THR A 360 11.51 16.36 -18.49
N ALA A 361 11.88 15.14 -18.87
CA ALA A 361 13.11 14.50 -18.41
C ALA A 361 14.36 15.27 -18.86
N ASP A 362 14.38 15.76 -20.11
CA ASP A 362 15.49 16.56 -20.62
C ASP A 362 15.65 17.90 -19.88
N VAL A 363 14.53 18.58 -19.56
CA VAL A 363 14.56 19.82 -18.76
C VAL A 363 15.04 19.53 -17.33
N LEU A 364 14.56 18.45 -16.71
CA LEU A 364 14.99 18.04 -15.37
C LEU A 364 16.48 17.69 -15.31
N ASP A 365 17.03 17.02 -16.34
CA ASP A 365 18.45 16.74 -16.45
C ASP A 365 19.26 18.05 -16.55
N LYS A 366 18.79 19.05 -17.30
CA LYS A 366 19.41 20.39 -17.33
C LYS A 366 19.33 21.12 -15.99
N ILE A 367 18.19 21.05 -15.29
CA ILE A 367 18.04 21.64 -13.95
C ILE A 367 19.02 21.01 -12.97
N LYS A 368 19.19 19.68 -13.04
CA LYS A 368 20.18 18.94 -12.24
C LYS A 368 21.60 19.43 -12.52
N ASP A 369 22.01 19.50 -13.79
CA ASP A 369 23.35 19.94 -14.17
C ASP A 369 23.63 21.38 -13.73
N LEU A 370 22.65 22.27 -13.92
CA LEU A 370 22.70 23.66 -13.47
C LEU A 370 22.81 23.76 -11.95
N GLY A 371 21.97 23.01 -11.24
CA GLY A 371 21.96 22.94 -9.78
C GLY A 371 23.31 22.50 -9.22
N PHE A 372 23.89 21.41 -9.74
CA PHE A 372 25.22 20.96 -9.28
C PHE A 372 26.34 21.96 -9.59
N HIS A 373 26.30 22.59 -10.77
CA HIS A 373 27.29 23.59 -11.16
C HIS A 373 27.28 24.79 -10.19
N TYR A 374 26.11 25.38 -9.96
CA TYR A 374 25.97 26.55 -9.10
C TYR A 374 26.06 26.22 -7.61
N ALA A 375 25.68 25.01 -7.18
CA ALA A 375 25.98 24.54 -5.82
C ALA A 375 27.49 24.49 -5.57
N THR A 376 28.27 23.99 -6.52
CA THR A 376 29.74 23.95 -6.42
C THR A 376 30.34 25.36 -6.40
N ARG A 377 29.85 26.27 -7.26
CA ARG A 377 30.33 27.66 -7.31
C ARG A 377 29.93 28.49 -6.10
N SER A 378 28.81 28.18 -5.46
CA SER A 378 28.32 28.92 -4.28
C SER A 378 29.31 28.89 -3.12
N GLY A 379 30.12 27.83 -3.01
CA GLY A 379 31.07 27.66 -1.90
C GLY A 379 30.39 27.58 -0.52
N ILE A 380 29.09 27.24 -0.47
CA ILE A 380 28.35 27.11 0.78
C ILE A 380 29.04 26.03 1.64
N THR A 381 29.33 26.40 2.88
CA THR A 381 29.99 25.55 3.86
C THR A 381 29.24 25.64 5.18
N ILE A 382 29.50 24.69 6.08
CA ILE A 382 29.06 24.74 7.46
C ILE A 382 30.30 24.83 8.35
N ALA A 383 30.36 25.87 9.17
CA ALA A 383 31.38 26.07 10.18
C ALA A 383 30.77 26.20 11.58
N ILE A 384 31.56 25.93 12.60
CA ILE A 384 31.15 26.08 14.00
C ILE A 384 30.76 27.53 14.37
N ASN A 385 31.29 28.50 13.63
CA ASN A 385 30.98 29.93 13.80
C ASN A 385 29.66 30.35 13.15
N ASP A 386 29.12 29.54 12.24
CA ASP A 386 27.81 29.79 11.64
C ASP A 386 26.68 29.52 12.64
N ILE A 387 26.95 28.72 13.68
CA ILE A 387 25.98 28.43 14.74
C ILE A 387 26.17 29.43 15.87
N GLN A 388 25.34 30.47 15.88
CA GLN A 388 25.31 31.48 16.93
C GLN A 388 24.30 31.09 18.01
N VAL A 389 24.66 31.23 19.28
CA VAL A 389 23.72 31.00 20.38
C VAL A 389 23.06 32.35 20.72
N PRO A 390 21.72 32.45 20.75
CA PRO A 390 21.06 33.73 21.01
C PRO A 390 21.44 34.33 22.37
N GLU A 391 21.83 35.61 22.39
CA GLU A 391 22.28 36.30 23.62
C GLU A 391 21.19 36.38 24.70
N LYS A 392 19.92 36.41 24.28
CA LYS A 392 18.74 36.48 25.17
C LYS A 392 18.33 35.12 25.76
N LYS A 393 18.90 34.02 25.28
CA LYS A 393 18.58 32.67 25.78
C LYS A 393 18.71 32.54 27.31
N PRO A 394 19.78 33.03 27.97
CA PRO A 394 19.92 32.91 29.42
C PRO A 394 18.83 33.64 30.22
N GLU A 395 18.22 34.68 29.67
CA GLU A 395 17.12 35.41 30.31
C GLU A 395 15.85 34.55 30.36
N VAL A 396 15.49 33.94 29.21
CA VAL A 396 14.36 33.00 29.10
C VAL A 396 14.51 31.82 30.05
N LEU A 397 15.73 31.26 30.14
CA LEU A 397 16.00 30.14 31.05
C LEU A 397 15.89 30.53 32.52
N LYS A 398 16.31 31.73 32.90
CA LYS A 398 16.13 32.25 34.27
C LYS A 398 14.67 32.46 34.61
N GLU A 399 13.87 32.96 33.67
CA GLU A 399 12.44 33.16 33.85
C GLU A 399 11.72 31.81 34.07
N ALA A 400 12.00 30.82 33.21
CA ALA A 400 11.44 29.48 33.36
C ALA A 400 11.87 28.81 34.68
N ALA A 401 13.14 28.93 35.06
CA ALA A 401 13.63 28.41 36.34
C ALA A 401 12.95 29.08 37.55
N ALA A 402 12.64 30.37 37.47
CA ALA A 402 11.90 31.09 38.51
C ALA A 402 10.44 30.62 38.61
N MET A 403 9.77 30.36 37.49
CA MET A 403 8.42 29.78 37.49
C MET A 403 8.40 28.40 38.18
N VAL A 404 9.35 27.53 37.81
CA VAL A 404 9.46 26.18 38.39
C VAL A 404 9.78 26.24 39.89
N ALA A 405 10.67 27.12 40.31
CA ALA A 405 10.96 27.33 41.73
C ALA A 405 9.71 27.78 42.51
N GLY A 406 8.89 28.66 41.94
CA GLY A 406 7.62 29.08 42.53
C GLY A 406 6.60 27.93 42.64
N TYR A 407 6.53 27.04 41.63
CA TYR A 407 5.68 25.85 41.71
C TYR A 407 6.17 24.85 42.75
N GLU A 408 7.48 24.69 42.92
CA GLU A 408 8.07 23.84 43.96
C GLU A 408 7.77 24.40 45.36
N GLU A 409 7.84 25.72 45.56
CA GLU A 409 7.47 26.37 46.83
C GLU A 409 5.98 26.18 47.16
N GLN A 410 5.10 26.37 46.17
CA GLN A 410 3.66 26.12 46.32
C GLN A 410 3.37 24.65 46.67
N PHE A 411 4.09 23.71 46.06
CA PHE A 411 4.01 22.29 46.41
C PHE A 411 4.47 22.02 47.85
N LEU A 412 5.63 22.54 48.27
CA LEU A 412 6.17 22.38 49.62
C LEU A 412 5.27 23.03 50.69
N SER A 413 4.58 24.12 50.36
CA SER A 413 3.58 24.77 51.22
C SER A 413 2.21 24.07 51.25
N GLY A 414 2.03 23.00 50.46
CA GLY A 414 0.80 22.21 50.40
C GLY A 414 -0.34 22.85 49.59
N LEU A 415 -0.05 23.89 48.79
CA LEU A 415 -1.03 24.59 47.95
C LEU A 415 -1.25 23.91 46.58
N MET A 416 -0.41 22.93 46.23
CA MET A 416 -0.42 22.27 44.93
C MET A 416 -0.20 20.76 45.10
N SER A 417 -0.83 19.96 44.25
CA SER A 417 -0.56 18.51 44.18
C SER A 417 0.69 18.19 43.35
N GLU A 418 1.22 16.97 43.48
CA GLU A 418 2.40 16.53 42.70
C GLU A 418 2.12 16.49 41.20
N GLU A 419 0.92 16.09 40.79
CA GLU A 419 0.51 16.02 39.38
C GLU A 419 0.36 17.41 38.75
N GLU A 420 -0.23 18.36 39.47
CA GLU A 420 -0.31 19.76 39.03
C GLU A 420 1.09 20.39 38.92
N ARG A 421 1.96 20.14 39.90
CA ARG A 421 3.35 20.62 39.87
C ARG A 421 4.09 20.08 38.66
N TYR A 422 3.99 18.79 38.40
CA TYR A 422 4.61 18.13 37.25
C TYR A 422 4.11 18.75 35.94
N THR A 423 2.79 18.90 35.77
CA THR A 423 2.19 19.47 34.55
C THR A 423 2.64 20.90 34.31
N LYS A 424 2.57 21.76 35.34
CA LYS A 424 3.02 23.15 35.24
C LYS A 424 4.52 23.28 34.99
N THR A 425 5.33 22.36 35.53
CA THR A 425 6.78 22.33 35.27
C THR A 425 7.07 21.99 33.81
N VAL A 426 6.37 20.99 33.26
CA VAL A 426 6.45 20.64 31.83
C VAL A 426 6.02 21.81 30.94
N ASP A 427 4.93 22.50 31.28
CA ASP A 427 4.43 23.66 30.53
C ASP A 427 5.43 24.82 30.54
N ALA A 428 6.03 25.13 31.70
CA ALA A 428 7.04 26.18 31.82
C ALA A 428 8.28 25.90 30.95
N TRP A 429 8.76 24.66 30.93
CA TRP A 429 9.89 24.28 30.07
C TRP A 429 9.53 24.19 28.59
N THR A 430 8.30 23.82 28.27
CA THR A 430 7.78 23.86 26.89
C THR A 430 7.73 25.30 26.39
N TRP A 431 7.21 26.22 27.20
CA TRP A 431 7.24 27.64 26.91
C TRP A 431 8.66 28.17 26.67
N ALA A 432 9.63 27.81 27.52
CA ALA A 432 11.03 28.22 27.34
C ALA A 432 11.63 27.69 26.03
N SER A 433 11.31 26.44 25.69
CA SER A 433 11.67 25.79 24.44
C SER A 433 11.08 26.54 23.23
N ASP A 434 9.85 27.02 23.31
CA ASP A 434 9.21 27.75 22.21
C ASP A 434 9.76 29.18 22.07
N GLN A 435 10.01 29.87 23.18
CA GLN A 435 10.65 31.19 23.15
C GLN A 435 12.06 31.13 22.56
N THR A 436 12.86 30.13 22.93
CA THR A 436 14.19 29.94 22.32
C THR A 436 14.10 29.61 20.83
N THR A 437 13.02 28.96 20.37
CA THR A 437 12.79 28.71 18.93
C THR A 437 12.59 30.04 18.19
N LYS A 438 11.72 30.92 18.72
CA LYS A 438 11.46 32.24 18.14
C LYS A 438 12.71 33.11 18.08
N LEU A 439 13.57 33.03 19.09
CA LEU A 439 14.86 33.74 19.10
C LEU A 439 15.78 33.25 17.98
N VAL A 440 15.89 31.92 17.81
CA VAL A 440 16.70 31.32 16.74
C VAL A 440 16.15 31.67 15.36
N GLU A 441 14.82 31.68 15.18
CA GLU A 441 14.18 32.07 13.92
C GLU A 441 14.45 33.54 13.56
N ALA A 442 14.40 34.45 14.54
CA ALA A 442 14.65 35.88 14.31
C ALA A 442 16.10 36.16 13.87
N GLU A 443 17.05 35.34 14.32
CA GLU A 443 18.47 35.47 13.99
C GLU A 443 18.91 34.56 12.84
N LEU A 444 17.99 33.82 12.20
CA LEU A 444 18.30 32.77 11.23
C LEU A 444 19.19 33.24 10.07
N SER A 445 19.01 34.47 9.60
CA SER A 445 19.82 35.06 8.52
C SER A 445 21.31 35.12 8.85
N ASN A 446 21.69 35.13 10.13
CA ASN A 446 23.08 35.17 10.58
C ASN A 446 23.77 33.79 10.57
N TYR A 447 23.05 32.71 10.27
CA TYR A 447 23.57 31.33 10.35
C TYR A 447 24.26 30.86 9.06
N GLY A 448 24.67 31.80 8.20
CA GLY A 448 25.45 31.52 6.99
C GLY A 448 24.87 30.40 6.13
N GLY A 449 25.67 29.37 5.86
CA GLY A 449 25.26 28.23 5.02
C GLY A 449 24.10 27.41 5.59
N ILE A 450 23.98 27.31 6.93
CA ILE A 450 22.89 26.58 7.59
C ILE A 450 21.55 27.25 7.30
N ALA A 451 21.52 28.59 7.31
CA ALA A 451 20.34 29.37 6.98
C ALA A 451 19.88 29.07 5.56
N VAL A 452 20.81 29.11 4.60
CA VAL A 452 20.52 28.82 3.19
C VAL A 452 19.98 27.41 3.01
N MET A 453 20.57 26.41 3.65
CA MET A 453 20.12 25.01 3.55
C MET A 453 18.70 24.79 4.10
N ALA A 454 18.36 25.47 5.19
CA ALA A 454 17.04 25.37 5.80
C ALA A 454 15.96 26.18 5.06
N VAL A 455 16.27 27.43 4.68
CA VAL A 455 15.33 28.32 3.96
C VAL A 455 15.06 27.80 2.55
N SER A 456 16.09 27.31 1.83
CA SER A 456 15.90 26.68 0.51
C SER A 456 15.09 25.38 0.57
N GLY A 457 14.93 24.78 1.75
CA GLY A 457 14.32 23.46 1.93
C GLY A 457 15.18 22.30 1.42
N ALA A 458 16.45 22.56 1.07
CA ALA A 458 17.39 21.54 0.62
C ALA A 458 17.62 20.48 1.71
N LYS A 459 18.01 20.90 2.91
CA LYS A 459 18.16 20.03 4.08
C LYS A 459 18.20 20.84 5.37
N GLY A 460 17.52 20.37 6.40
CA GLY A 460 17.45 21.05 7.69
C GLY A 460 16.04 21.53 7.99
N ASN A 461 15.64 21.48 9.26
CA ASN A 461 14.42 22.10 9.75
C ASN A 461 14.79 23.03 10.92
N ILE A 462 13.96 24.05 11.17
CA ILE A 462 14.08 24.97 12.31
C ILE A 462 14.22 24.19 13.63
N ALA A 463 13.48 23.09 13.79
CA ALA A 463 13.60 22.21 14.96
C ALA A 463 15.02 21.62 15.15
N GLN A 464 15.75 21.35 14.07
CA GLN A 464 17.14 20.87 14.13
C GLN A 464 18.10 22.02 14.45
N ILE A 465 17.88 23.21 13.87
CA ILE A 465 18.67 24.41 14.16
C ILE A 465 18.50 24.81 15.64
N LYS A 466 17.28 24.74 16.16
CA LYS A 466 16.97 24.91 17.59
C LYS A 466 17.80 23.99 18.48
N GLN A 467 17.96 22.71 18.11
CA GLN A 467 18.81 21.81 18.90
C GLN A 467 20.30 22.17 18.82
N MET A 468 20.74 22.76 17.72
CA MET A 468 22.13 23.19 17.54
C MET A 468 22.48 24.45 18.32
N ALA A 469 21.58 25.45 18.34
CA ALA A 469 21.85 26.80 18.86
C ALA A 469 20.98 27.23 20.05
N GLY A 470 19.73 26.76 20.12
CA GLY A 470 18.76 27.12 21.14
C GLY A 470 18.89 26.23 22.37
N MET A 471 18.03 25.24 22.49
CA MET A 471 18.10 24.21 23.54
C MET A 471 17.52 22.90 23.01
N ARG A 472 17.97 21.77 23.57
CA ARG A 472 17.45 20.47 23.16
C ARG A 472 16.05 20.21 23.75
N GLY A 473 15.76 20.73 24.94
CA GLY A 473 14.42 20.72 25.55
C GLY A 473 14.10 19.47 26.36
N LEU A 474 12.80 19.20 26.51
CA LEU A 474 12.27 18.08 27.29
C LEU A 474 12.41 16.75 26.52
N MET A 475 12.66 15.68 27.26
CA MET A 475 12.83 14.31 26.73
C MET A 475 11.75 13.37 27.27
N SER A 476 11.37 12.38 26.46
CA SER A 476 10.46 11.32 26.92
C SER A 476 11.23 10.10 27.44
N ASN A 477 10.70 9.46 28.48
CA ASN A 477 11.21 8.19 28.97
C ASN A 477 10.66 7.02 28.12
N PRO A 478 11.16 5.77 28.31
CA PRO A 478 10.68 4.62 27.56
C PRO A 478 9.17 4.37 27.69
N LYS A 479 8.54 4.75 28.81
CA LYS A 479 7.10 4.66 29.03
C LYS A 479 6.29 5.77 28.37
N GLY A 480 6.93 6.78 27.76
CA GLY A 480 6.27 7.93 27.13
C GLY A 480 5.99 9.10 28.07
N ARG A 481 6.34 8.99 29.36
CA ARG A 481 6.23 10.12 30.30
C ARG A 481 7.40 11.09 30.07
N ILE A 482 7.09 12.38 30.04
CA ILE A 482 8.09 13.44 29.90
C ILE A 482 8.93 13.51 31.17
N ILE A 483 10.24 13.67 31.00
CA ILE A 483 11.17 13.91 32.09
C ILE A 483 11.14 15.41 32.38
N ASP A 484 10.76 15.77 33.60
CA ASP A 484 10.60 17.15 34.09
C ASP A 484 11.93 17.90 34.26
N LEU A 485 13.07 17.20 34.17
CA LEU A 485 14.41 17.77 34.04
C LEU A 485 14.76 17.99 32.55
N PRO A 486 14.77 19.23 32.04
CA PRO A 486 15.06 19.52 30.64
C PRO A 486 16.55 19.49 30.32
N ILE A 487 16.87 19.44 29.03
CA ILE A 487 18.21 19.70 28.51
C ILE A 487 18.28 21.15 28.03
N VAL A 488 18.88 22.01 28.84
CA VAL A 488 19.01 23.47 28.58
C VAL A 488 20.14 23.78 27.59
N SER A 489 21.13 22.89 27.53
CA SER A 489 22.28 23.03 26.65
C SER A 489 21.93 22.70 25.20
N SER A 490 22.59 23.37 24.26
CA SER A 490 22.55 23.09 22.82
C SER A 490 23.76 22.25 22.39
N PHE A 491 23.74 21.71 21.16
CA PHE A 491 24.92 20.99 20.65
C PHE A 491 26.15 21.88 20.50
N ARG A 492 25.97 23.18 20.23
CA ARG A 492 27.08 24.13 20.11
C ARG A 492 27.77 24.40 21.44
N GLU A 493 27.01 24.44 22.53
CA GLU A 493 27.52 24.60 23.90
C GLU A 493 28.09 23.29 24.46
N GLY A 494 27.57 22.15 23.99
CA GLY A 494 27.92 20.82 24.48
C GLY A 494 26.97 20.33 25.57
N LEU A 495 26.81 19.02 25.70
CA LEU A 495 25.93 18.40 26.69
C LEU A 495 26.73 17.88 27.88
N THR A 496 26.22 18.06 29.09
CA THR A 496 26.76 17.38 30.28
C THR A 496 26.51 15.88 30.22
N ALA A 497 27.23 15.08 31.02
CA ALA A 497 27.04 13.63 31.07
C ALA A 497 25.60 13.24 31.44
N LEU A 498 24.95 13.99 32.34
CA LEU A 498 23.56 13.75 32.74
C LEU A 498 22.58 14.08 31.60
N GLU A 499 22.70 15.25 30.96
CA GLU A 499 21.87 15.63 29.82
C GLU A 499 22.02 14.64 28.66
N TYR A 500 23.25 14.23 28.35
CA TYR A 500 23.51 13.22 27.35
C TYR A 500 22.83 11.90 27.71
N PHE A 501 22.98 11.42 28.95
CA PHE A 501 22.34 10.19 29.42
C PHE A 501 20.80 10.25 29.33
N ILE A 502 20.18 11.37 29.71
CA ILE A 502 18.74 11.60 29.57
C ILE A 502 18.34 11.49 28.10
N SER A 503 19.11 12.11 27.20
CA SER A 503 18.84 12.07 25.75
C SER A 503 18.89 10.65 25.15
N THR A 504 19.68 9.74 25.75
CA THR A 504 19.80 8.37 25.24
C THR A 504 18.52 7.56 25.37
N HIS A 505 17.64 7.87 26.34
CA HIS A 505 16.40 7.12 26.56
C HIS A 505 15.44 7.27 25.39
N GLY A 506 15.17 8.52 24.98
CA GLY A 506 14.33 8.83 23.82
C GLY A 506 14.93 8.28 22.52
N ALA A 507 16.23 8.48 22.32
CA ALA A 507 16.93 7.99 21.11
C ALA A 507 16.90 6.46 20.98
N ARG A 508 17.17 5.73 22.08
CA ARG A 508 17.14 4.26 22.08
C ARG A 508 15.73 3.71 21.88
N LYS A 509 14.71 4.35 22.48
CA LYS A 509 13.31 3.98 22.25
C LYS A 509 12.94 4.17 20.79
N GLY A 510 13.28 5.32 20.20
CA GLY A 510 13.05 5.59 18.77
C GLY A 510 13.67 4.52 17.87
N LEU A 511 14.96 4.20 18.08
CA LEU A 511 15.66 3.14 17.34
C LEU A 511 15.00 1.76 17.49
N ALA A 512 14.60 1.40 18.71
CA ALA A 512 13.94 0.11 18.97
C ALA A 512 12.55 0.04 18.34
N ASP A 513 11.75 1.09 18.45
CA ASP A 513 10.43 1.20 17.81
C ASP A 513 10.56 1.10 16.29
N THR A 514 11.54 1.77 15.67
CA THR A 514 11.78 1.67 14.22
C THR A 514 12.12 0.23 13.80
N ALA A 515 13.03 -0.44 14.53
CA ALA A 515 13.42 -1.80 14.21
C ALA A 515 12.26 -2.80 14.32
N LEU A 516 11.35 -2.61 15.28
CA LEU A 516 10.20 -3.50 15.50
C LEU A 516 9.02 -3.17 14.57
N ARG A 517 8.60 -1.90 14.51
CA ARG A 517 7.38 -1.46 13.80
C ARG A 517 7.51 -1.52 12.28
N THR A 518 8.72 -1.53 11.74
CA THR A 518 8.94 -1.75 10.29
C THR A 518 8.38 -3.11 9.85
N ALA A 519 8.46 -4.14 10.71
CA ALA A 519 7.91 -5.45 10.40
C ALA A 519 6.37 -5.45 10.37
N ASP A 520 5.74 -4.69 11.27
CA ASP A 520 4.28 -4.59 11.37
C ASP A 520 3.69 -3.86 10.15
N SER A 521 4.31 -2.75 9.74
CA SER A 521 3.85 -2.00 8.57
C SER A 521 4.02 -2.77 7.24
N GLY A 522 5.15 -3.48 7.08
CA GLY A 522 5.33 -4.39 5.95
C GLY A 522 4.30 -5.54 5.94
N TYR A 523 3.88 -5.98 7.13
CA TYR A 523 2.84 -6.99 7.27
C TYR A 523 1.43 -6.45 6.99
N LEU A 524 1.11 -5.21 7.37
CA LEU A 524 -0.12 -4.51 6.97
C LEU A 524 -0.18 -4.37 5.44
N THR A 525 0.90 -3.87 4.81
CA THR A 525 1.01 -3.72 3.35
C THR A 525 0.70 -5.04 2.64
N ARG A 526 1.23 -6.14 3.17
CA ARG A 526 0.96 -7.48 2.64
C ARG A 526 -0.52 -7.85 2.77
N ARG A 527 -1.17 -7.59 3.91
CA ARG A 527 -2.61 -7.86 4.08
C ARG A 527 -3.46 -7.04 3.11
N LEU A 528 -3.09 -5.78 2.87
CA LEU A 528 -3.74 -4.92 1.90
C LEU A 528 -3.60 -5.46 0.47
N ILE A 529 -2.42 -5.98 0.10
CA ILE A 529 -2.21 -6.63 -1.20
C ILE A 529 -3.09 -7.87 -1.33
N ASP A 530 -3.14 -8.71 -0.29
CA ASP A 530 -3.89 -9.97 -0.31
C ASP A 530 -5.41 -9.76 -0.49
N ILE A 531 -5.98 -8.68 0.06
CA ILE A 531 -7.39 -8.33 -0.16
C ILE A 531 -7.63 -7.62 -1.51
N ALA A 532 -6.68 -6.82 -1.99
CA ALA A 532 -6.88 -5.95 -3.16
C ALA A 532 -6.43 -6.55 -4.50
N GLN A 533 -5.69 -7.66 -4.51
CA GLN A 533 -5.08 -8.22 -5.73
C GLN A 533 -6.07 -8.61 -6.85
N GLU A 534 -7.34 -8.88 -6.53
CA GLU A 534 -8.37 -9.21 -7.54
C GLU A 534 -8.97 -7.95 -8.19
N VAL A 535 -8.59 -6.76 -7.72
CA VAL A 535 -9.14 -5.49 -8.20
C VAL A 535 -8.32 -4.98 -9.39
N ILE A 536 -8.85 -5.27 -10.58
CA ILE A 536 -8.28 -4.91 -11.89
C ILE A 536 -9.32 -4.09 -12.65
N ILE A 537 -8.89 -3.18 -13.54
CA ILE A 537 -9.81 -2.54 -14.48
C ILE A 537 -10.15 -3.52 -15.60
N LEU A 538 -11.40 -3.97 -15.68
CA LEU A 538 -11.83 -4.97 -16.67
C LEU A 538 -12.85 -4.47 -17.69
N GLU A 539 -13.50 -3.34 -17.41
CA GLU A 539 -14.50 -2.75 -18.29
C GLU A 539 -14.42 -1.22 -18.25
N GLU A 540 -14.96 -0.56 -19.27
CA GLU A 540 -14.93 0.91 -19.36
C GLU A 540 -15.95 1.56 -18.42
N ASP A 541 -17.21 1.15 -18.51
CA ASP A 541 -18.31 1.68 -17.70
C ASP A 541 -19.17 0.54 -17.14
N CYS A 542 -19.49 0.61 -15.85
CA CYS A 542 -20.40 -0.33 -15.18
C CYS A 542 -21.88 0.12 -15.27
N GLY A 543 -22.18 1.30 -15.80
CA GLY A 543 -23.53 1.81 -16.02
C GLY A 543 -24.25 2.40 -14.81
N THR A 544 -23.61 2.46 -13.64
CA THR A 544 -24.25 2.93 -12.39
C THR A 544 -24.65 4.41 -12.45
N TYR A 545 -25.82 4.71 -11.90
CA TYR A 545 -26.35 6.08 -11.73
C TYR A 545 -26.13 6.62 -10.31
N ASP A 546 -25.72 5.76 -9.37
CA ASP A 546 -25.40 6.18 -8.02
C ASP A 546 -24.17 7.10 -8.04
N SER A 547 -24.12 8.01 -7.07
CA SER A 547 -23.03 8.97 -6.93
C SER A 547 -22.52 8.97 -5.49
N TYR A 548 -21.20 9.02 -5.35
CA TYR A 548 -20.55 9.29 -4.08
C TYR A 548 -20.37 10.80 -3.96
N TYR A 549 -20.84 11.39 -2.88
CA TYR A 549 -20.72 12.83 -2.67
C TYR A 549 -19.43 13.13 -1.90
N VAL A 550 -18.67 14.11 -2.39
CA VAL A 550 -17.49 14.65 -1.71
C VAL A 550 -17.84 16.04 -1.21
N TRP A 551 -17.66 16.29 0.10
CA TRP A 551 -17.94 17.57 0.73
C TRP A 551 -16.68 18.37 1.01
N SER A 552 -16.79 19.69 0.97
CA SER A 552 -15.82 20.60 1.57
C SER A 552 -15.85 20.46 3.09
N LYS A 553 -14.68 20.42 3.75
CA LYS A 553 -14.62 20.42 5.21
C LYS A 553 -15.01 21.81 5.76
N PRO A 554 -15.80 21.89 6.86
CA PRO A 554 -16.18 23.17 7.47
C PRO A 554 -14.99 24.00 7.97
N ASP A 555 -13.93 23.33 8.40
CA ASP A 555 -12.71 23.94 8.98
C ASP A 555 -11.69 24.39 7.93
N ASP A 556 -11.98 24.22 6.64
CA ASP A 556 -11.11 24.63 5.53
C ASP A 556 -11.72 25.82 4.75
N PRO A 557 -11.45 27.07 5.18
CA PRO A 557 -12.05 28.26 4.57
C PRO A 557 -11.63 28.48 3.11
N LEU A 558 -10.57 27.83 2.63
CA LEU A 558 -10.07 27.94 1.25
C LEU A 558 -10.60 26.83 0.32
N GLN A 559 -11.34 25.84 0.85
CA GLN A 559 -11.80 24.66 0.10
C GLN A 559 -10.71 23.92 -0.69
N THR A 560 -9.42 24.13 -0.37
CA THR A 560 -8.29 23.48 -1.07
C THR A 560 -8.38 21.96 -0.96
N SER A 561 -8.90 21.46 0.17
CA SER A 561 -9.18 20.04 0.36
C SER A 561 -10.24 19.48 -0.59
N LEU A 562 -11.20 20.27 -1.06
CA LEU A 562 -12.22 19.80 -2.01
C LEU A 562 -11.59 19.60 -3.40
N GLN A 563 -10.80 20.58 -3.85
CA GLN A 563 -10.11 20.56 -5.15
C GLN A 563 -9.23 19.32 -5.30
N GLU A 564 -8.40 19.02 -4.30
CA GLU A 564 -7.51 17.85 -4.30
C GLU A 564 -8.28 16.52 -4.33
N ARG A 565 -9.43 16.43 -3.66
CA ARG A 565 -10.22 15.19 -3.55
C ARG A 565 -11.01 14.84 -4.80
N ILE A 566 -11.46 15.85 -5.55
CA ILE A 566 -12.25 15.68 -6.77
C ILE A 566 -11.39 15.56 -8.03
N LEU A 567 -10.13 16.01 -7.98
CA LEU A 567 -9.23 16.02 -9.12
C LEU A 567 -9.07 14.63 -9.75
N GLY A 568 -9.25 14.55 -11.07
CA GLY A 568 -9.13 13.31 -11.84
C GLY A 568 -10.24 12.29 -11.57
N ARG A 569 -11.32 12.66 -10.86
CA ARG A 569 -12.56 11.89 -10.80
C ARG A 569 -13.48 12.27 -11.94
N ARG A 570 -14.53 11.47 -12.16
CA ARG A 570 -15.61 11.79 -13.10
C ARG A 570 -16.88 12.17 -12.36
N ALA A 571 -17.61 13.14 -12.89
CA ALA A 571 -18.88 13.57 -12.33
C ALA A 571 -19.92 12.44 -12.40
N GLY A 572 -20.58 12.14 -11.28
CA GLY A 572 -21.62 11.12 -11.18
C GLY A 572 -22.96 11.58 -11.74
N SER A 573 -23.27 12.86 -11.57
CA SER A 573 -24.41 13.59 -12.13
C SER A 573 -23.98 14.97 -12.61
N ALA A 574 -24.85 15.65 -13.35
CA ALA A 574 -24.58 17.02 -13.80
C ALA A 574 -24.49 17.98 -12.61
N ILE A 575 -23.48 18.84 -12.59
CA ILE A 575 -23.23 19.80 -11.51
C ILE A 575 -23.65 21.18 -12.00
N ALA A 576 -24.66 21.76 -11.33
CA ALA A 576 -25.14 23.09 -11.63
C ALA A 576 -24.51 24.14 -10.69
N HIS A 577 -24.29 25.34 -11.21
CA HIS A 577 -23.87 26.48 -10.42
C HIS A 577 -24.93 26.83 -9.36
N PRO A 578 -24.59 27.00 -8.07
CA PRO A 578 -25.57 27.16 -6.98
C PRO A 578 -26.52 28.36 -7.16
N GLN A 579 -26.04 29.45 -7.77
CA GLN A 579 -26.81 30.68 -7.96
C GLN A 579 -27.48 30.81 -9.34
N THR A 580 -26.80 30.46 -10.45
CA THR A 580 -27.32 30.65 -11.81
C THR A 580 -28.10 29.44 -12.33
N GLY A 581 -27.86 28.25 -11.78
CA GLY A 581 -28.45 27.00 -12.27
C GLY A 581 -27.85 26.49 -13.59
N GLU A 582 -26.82 27.14 -14.13
CA GLU A 582 -26.11 26.69 -15.33
C GLU A 582 -25.31 25.44 -15.03
N ILE A 583 -25.32 24.46 -15.95
CA ILE A 583 -24.55 23.22 -15.81
C ILE A 583 -23.07 23.54 -16.05
N LEU A 584 -22.27 23.43 -15.00
CA LEU A 584 -20.82 23.63 -15.04
C LEU A 584 -20.10 22.38 -15.56
N VAL A 585 -20.58 21.20 -15.18
CA VAL A 585 -19.96 19.90 -15.50
C VAL A 585 -21.04 18.89 -15.84
N GLU A 586 -20.89 18.22 -16.97
CA GLU A 586 -21.80 17.17 -17.43
C GLU A 586 -21.50 15.83 -16.76
N ARG A 587 -22.49 14.93 -16.71
CA ARG A 587 -22.28 13.56 -16.21
C ARG A 587 -21.18 12.86 -17.00
N ASN A 588 -20.35 12.08 -16.30
CA ASN A 588 -19.19 11.36 -16.81
C ASN A 588 -18.04 12.23 -17.34
N GLN A 589 -18.14 13.57 -17.28
CA GLN A 589 -17.03 14.44 -17.60
C GLN A 589 -15.93 14.30 -16.53
N GLU A 590 -14.66 14.30 -16.98
CA GLU A 590 -13.51 14.31 -16.07
C GLU A 590 -13.35 15.68 -15.44
N ILE A 591 -13.08 15.70 -14.13
CA ILE A 591 -12.80 16.91 -13.37
C ILE A 591 -11.29 17.14 -13.41
N ASP A 592 -10.85 18.01 -14.32
CA ASP A 592 -9.47 18.49 -14.40
C ASP A 592 -9.22 19.65 -13.41
N GLU A 593 -7.98 20.16 -13.37
CA GLU A 593 -7.59 21.23 -12.47
C GLU A 593 -8.39 22.53 -12.73
N ALA A 594 -8.71 22.82 -14.00
CA ALA A 594 -9.46 24.03 -14.39
C ALA A 594 -10.93 23.94 -13.97
N ILE A 595 -11.58 22.79 -14.19
CA ILE A 595 -12.93 22.50 -13.75
C ILE A 595 -12.99 22.44 -12.22
N ALA A 596 -12.00 21.84 -11.56
CA ALA A 596 -11.95 21.80 -10.10
C ALA A 596 -11.85 23.21 -9.52
N GLN A 597 -11.04 24.09 -10.12
CA GLN A 597 -10.96 25.51 -9.73
C GLN A 597 -12.30 26.23 -9.98
N LEU A 598 -12.91 26.04 -11.16
CA LEU A 598 -14.22 26.59 -11.51
C LEU A 598 -15.30 26.22 -10.48
N LEU A 599 -15.33 24.96 -10.02
CA LEU A 599 -16.29 24.48 -9.03
C LEU A 599 -16.11 25.15 -7.66
N VAL A 600 -14.86 25.32 -7.22
CA VAL A 600 -14.52 26.00 -5.97
C VAL A 600 -14.87 27.49 -6.06
N ASP A 601 -14.48 28.16 -7.15
CA ASP A 601 -14.76 29.59 -7.37
C ASP A 601 -16.27 29.87 -7.46
N SER A 602 -17.05 28.91 -7.96
CA SER A 602 -18.52 28.96 -8.01
C SER A 602 -19.20 28.70 -6.65
N GLY A 603 -18.43 28.37 -5.61
CA GLY A 603 -18.93 28.13 -4.25
C GLY A 603 -19.66 26.79 -4.07
N VAL A 604 -19.37 25.78 -4.90
CA VAL A 604 -19.95 24.44 -4.78
C VAL A 604 -19.41 23.74 -3.52
N LYS A 605 -20.30 23.28 -2.63
CA LYS A 605 -19.90 22.62 -1.36
C LYS A 605 -19.88 21.10 -1.43
N GLU A 606 -20.66 20.52 -2.33
CA GLU A 606 -20.76 19.08 -2.52
C GLU A 606 -20.69 18.73 -4.00
N VAL A 607 -19.88 17.73 -4.30
CA VAL A 607 -19.61 17.30 -5.67
C VAL A 607 -19.99 15.82 -5.81
N PRO A 608 -21.00 15.48 -6.62
CA PRO A 608 -21.34 14.09 -6.93
C PRO A 608 -20.29 13.51 -7.89
N VAL A 609 -19.53 12.52 -7.44
CA VAL A 609 -18.49 11.85 -8.20
C VAL A 609 -18.75 10.35 -8.33
N ARG A 610 -18.23 9.75 -9.40
CA ARG A 610 -18.10 8.30 -9.50
C ARG A 610 -16.97 7.82 -8.58
N SER A 611 -17.16 6.68 -7.94
CA SER A 611 -16.20 6.12 -6.98
C SER A 611 -16.09 4.59 -7.12
N PRO A 612 -14.92 3.99 -6.82
CA PRO A 612 -14.78 2.56 -6.53
C PRO A 612 -15.79 1.98 -5.55
N LEU A 613 -16.31 2.74 -4.58
CA LEU A 613 -17.25 2.23 -3.56
C LEU A 613 -18.61 1.82 -4.13
N ILE A 614 -19.07 2.55 -5.14
CA ILE A 614 -20.39 2.39 -5.78
C ILE A 614 -20.33 1.62 -7.09
N CYS A 615 -19.14 1.30 -7.59
CA CYS A 615 -18.99 0.61 -8.88
C CYS A 615 -19.71 -0.76 -8.87
N GLU A 616 -20.55 -1.00 -9.88
CA GLU A 616 -21.34 -2.23 -10.00
C GLU A 616 -20.62 -3.33 -10.79
N SER A 617 -19.36 -3.09 -11.16
CA SER A 617 -18.53 -4.10 -11.81
C SER A 617 -18.38 -5.35 -10.95
N ARG A 618 -18.78 -6.50 -11.49
CA ARG A 618 -18.74 -7.80 -10.79
C ARG A 618 -17.33 -8.22 -10.45
N ARG A 619 -16.38 -7.93 -11.34
CA ARG A 619 -14.97 -8.29 -11.19
C ARG A 619 -14.14 -7.03 -11.34
N GLY A 620 -13.45 -6.66 -10.26
CA GLY A 620 -12.66 -5.44 -10.23
C GLY A 620 -13.52 -4.17 -10.22
N ILE A 621 -13.11 -3.19 -11.03
CA ILE A 621 -13.69 -1.84 -11.09
C ILE A 621 -13.70 -1.38 -12.56
N CYS A 622 -14.65 -0.53 -12.96
CA CYS A 622 -14.67 0.06 -14.29
C CYS A 622 -13.79 1.32 -14.39
N GLN A 623 -13.33 1.64 -15.59
CA GLN A 623 -12.51 2.81 -15.88
C GLN A 623 -13.17 4.12 -15.42
N MET A 624 -14.48 4.28 -15.65
CA MET A 624 -15.22 5.50 -15.29
C MET A 624 -15.34 5.73 -13.77
N CYS A 625 -15.46 4.66 -12.98
CA CYS A 625 -15.53 4.77 -11.51
C CYS A 625 -14.16 5.04 -10.88
N TYR A 626 -13.05 4.67 -11.53
CA TYR A 626 -11.70 4.94 -11.03
C TYR A 626 -11.17 6.31 -11.48
N GLY A 627 -11.42 6.67 -12.75
CA GLY A 627 -10.97 7.92 -13.36
C GLY A 627 -9.47 7.93 -13.70
N ARG A 628 -8.82 9.08 -13.46
CA ARG A 628 -7.41 9.33 -13.73
C ARG A 628 -6.51 8.48 -12.83
N LEU A 629 -5.46 7.88 -13.39
CA LEU A 629 -4.44 7.17 -12.63
C LEU A 629 -3.40 8.19 -12.09
N PRO A 630 -3.22 8.33 -10.76
CA PRO A 630 -2.29 9.32 -10.21
C PRO A 630 -0.85 9.13 -10.69
N ALA A 631 -0.42 7.87 -10.89
CA ALA A 631 0.94 7.55 -11.32
C ALA A 631 1.32 8.05 -12.72
N THR A 632 0.35 8.24 -13.61
CA THR A 632 0.60 8.65 -15.01
C THR A 632 -0.09 9.97 -15.37
N GLY A 633 -1.05 10.42 -14.55
CA GLY A 633 -1.82 11.62 -14.84
C GLY A 633 -2.73 11.48 -16.07
N VAL A 634 -3.05 10.26 -16.51
CA VAL A 634 -4.00 9.99 -17.60
C VAL A 634 -5.09 9.02 -17.14
N LEU A 635 -6.16 8.89 -17.92
CA LEU A 635 -7.23 7.93 -17.67
C LEU A 635 -6.66 6.51 -17.52
N VAL A 636 -7.13 5.77 -16.50
CA VAL A 636 -6.65 4.41 -16.24
C VAL A 636 -6.93 3.48 -17.43
N GLN A 637 -5.99 2.62 -17.80
CA GLN A 637 -6.18 1.68 -18.91
C GLN A 637 -6.84 0.37 -18.44
N VAL A 638 -7.55 -0.29 -19.35
CA VAL A 638 -8.08 -1.64 -19.11
C VAL A 638 -6.90 -2.60 -18.92
N GLY A 639 -7.04 -3.50 -17.95
CA GLY A 639 -6.01 -4.43 -17.51
C GLY A 639 -5.07 -3.90 -16.42
N GLN A 640 -5.23 -2.64 -15.98
CA GLN A 640 -4.42 -2.08 -14.89
C GLN A 640 -4.81 -2.70 -13.53
N ALA A 641 -3.80 -3.19 -12.79
CA ALA A 641 -3.96 -3.73 -11.44
C ALA A 641 -4.07 -2.62 -10.37
N VAL A 642 -5.17 -1.87 -10.36
CA VAL A 642 -5.38 -0.73 -9.45
C VAL A 642 -5.42 -1.13 -7.97
N GLY A 643 -5.83 -2.36 -7.65
CA GLY A 643 -5.82 -2.84 -6.27
C GLY A 643 -4.42 -2.98 -5.68
N ILE A 644 -3.44 -3.44 -6.46
CA ILE A 644 -2.04 -3.51 -6.03
C ILE A 644 -1.48 -2.10 -5.83
N ILE A 645 -1.81 -1.16 -6.72
CA ILE A 645 -1.40 0.24 -6.61
C ILE A 645 -1.98 0.86 -5.33
N ALA A 646 -3.26 0.63 -5.05
CA ALA A 646 -3.92 1.13 -3.85
C ALA A 646 -3.28 0.58 -2.57
N ALA A 647 -3.07 -0.74 -2.51
CA ALA A 647 -2.46 -1.39 -1.36
C ALA A 647 -1.03 -0.88 -1.08
N GLN A 648 -0.22 -0.70 -2.12
CA GLN A 648 1.12 -0.13 -2.00
C GLN A 648 1.08 1.35 -1.60
N SER A 649 0.15 2.13 -2.15
CA SER A 649 0.02 3.56 -1.87
C SER A 649 -0.41 3.86 -0.44
N ILE A 650 -1.04 2.89 0.25
CA ILE A 650 -1.39 2.97 1.67
C ILE A 650 -0.25 2.40 2.54
N GLY A 651 0.32 1.26 2.12
CA GLY A 651 1.32 0.53 2.90
C GLY A 651 2.71 1.18 2.94
N GLU A 652 3.16 1.74 1.82
CA GLU A 652 4.48 2.37 1.71
C GLU A 652 4.60 3.60 2.63
N PRO A 653 3.66 4.56 2.62
CA PRO A 653 3.73 5.67 3.56
C PRO A 653 3.53 5.18 5.00
N GLY A 654 2.70 4.16 5.23
CA GLY A 654 2.57 3.53 6.54
C GLY A 654 3.90 3.01 7.09
N THR A 655 4.83 2.57 6.22
CA THR A 655 6.18 2.14 6.63
C THR A 655 7.08 3.35 6.84
N GLN A 656 6.93 4.41 6.05
CA GLN A 656 7.66 5.66 6.28
C GLN A 656 7.24 6.36 7.59
N LEU A 657 5.97 6.30 7.98
CA LEU A 657 5.46 6.90 9.22
C LEU A 657 6.13 6.30 10.47
N THR A 658 6.40 5.00 10.47
CA THR A 658 7.10 4.32 11.56
C THR A 658 8.60 4.62 11.58
N MET A 659 9.16 5.03 10.44
CA MET A 659 10.57 5.44 10.34
C MET A 659 10.78 6.94 10.63
N ARG A 660 9.89 7.84 10.21
CA ARG A 660 10.04 9.31 10.37
C ARG A 660 9.91 9.79 11.83
N THR A 661 9.22 9.04 12.68
CA THR A 661 9.19 9.27 14.14
C THR A 661 10.57 9.26 14.80
N PHE A 662 11.61 8.78 14.09
CA PHE A 662 13.01 8.84 14.47
C PHE A 662 13.52 10.27 14.78
N HIS A 663 13.12 11.28 14.01
CA HIS A 663 13.71 12.63 14.13
C HIS A 663 13.08 13.48 15.25
N THR A 664 11.88 13.13 15.69
CA THR A 664 11.13 13.86 16.72
C THR A 664 11.06 13.11 18.06
N GLY A 665 11.37 11.80 18.09
CA GLY A 665 11.25 10.94 19.29
C GLY A 665 12.07 11.33 20.52
N GLY A 666 12.88 12.39 20.43
CA GLY A 666 13.55 13.01 21.58
C GLY A 666 12.76 14.15 22.24
N VAL A 667 11.85 14.82 21.54
CA VAL A 667 11.19 16.04 22.03
C VAL A 667 9.72 15.74 22.32
N ALA A 668 9.22 16.20 23.46
CA ALA A 668 7.83 16.03 23.86
C ALA A 668 6.86 16.72 22.87
N GLY A 669 5.84 15.98 22.43
CA GLY A 669 4.74 16.44 21.56
C GLY A 669 3.51 15.53 21.70
N LEU A 670 2.37 15.95 21.13
CA LEU A 670 1.07 15.26 21.22
C LEU A 670 1.16 13.75 20.92
N ASP A 671 0.46 12.97 21.75
CA ASP A 671 0.57 11.53 21.88
C ASP A 671 0.39 10.78 20.54
N ILE A 672 1.35 9.89 20.25
CA ILE A 672 1.60 9.21 18.96
C ILE A 672 0.63 8.02 18.75
N THR A 673 -0.33 7.83 19.65
CA THR A 673 -1.40 6.82 19.54
C THR A 673 -2.33 7.06 18.35
N SER A 674 -2.24 8.22 17.70
CA SER A 674 -2.99 8.65 16.51
C SER A 674 -2.44 8.19 15.15
N GLY A 675 -1.29 7.51 15.10
CA GLY A 675 -0.64 7.11 13.83
C GLY A 675 -1.09 5.77 13.24
N LEU A 676 -0.12 4.96 12.77
CA LEU A 676 -0.37 3.63 12.17
C LEU A 676 -1.26 2.68 12.99
N PRO A 677 -1.18 2.61 14.33
CA PRO A 677 -2.07 1.73 15.12
C PRO A 677 -3.55 2.03 14.91
N ARG A 678 -3.93 3.30 14.71
CA ARG A 678 -5.30 3.69 14.40
C ARG A 678 -5.73 3.22 13.02
N VAL A 679 -4.84 3.33 12.02
CA VAL A 679 -5.07 2.81 10.67
C VAL A 679 -5.26 1.29 10.68
N GLU A 680 -4.43 0.56 11.43
CA GLU A 680 -4.57 -0.89 11.61
C GLU A 680 -5.88 -1.28 12.32
N GLU A 681 -6.29 -0.51 13.34
CA GLU A 681 -7.54 -0.71 14.05
C GLU A 681 -8.75 -0.58 13.12
N LEU A 682 -8.76 0.47 12.29
CA LEU A 682 -9.80 0.74 11.29
C LEU A 682 -9.84 -0.36 10.21
N PHE A 683 -8.70 -0.73 9.61
CA PHE A 683 -8.66 -1.77 8.57
C PHE A 683 -8.88 -3.19 9.09
N GLU A 684 -8.66 -3.46 10.38
CA GLU A 684 -9.02 -4.75 10.98
C GLU A 684 -10.46 -4.76 11.54
N ALA A 685 -11.25 -3.69 11.31
CA ALA A 685 -12.61 -3.55 11.80
C ALA A 685 -12.73 -3.81 13.30
N ARG A 686 -11.75 -3.35 14.08
CA ARG A 686 -11.72 -3.53 15.53
C ARG A 686 -12.57 -2.46 16.21
N VAL A 687 -13.17 -2.82 17.35
CA VAL A 687 -13.83 -1.85 18.23
C VAL A 687 -12.75 -0.97 18.86
N PRO A 688 -12.85 0.36 18.75
CA PRO A 688 -11.83 1.26 19.28
C PRO A 688 -11.81 1.26 20.80
N LYS A 689 -10.64 1.53 21.38
CA LYS A 689 -10.52 1.68 22.84
C LYS A 689 -11.18 2.98 23.27
N GLY A 690 -12.10 2.90 24.24
CA GLY A 690 -12.88 4.06 24.69
C GLY A 690 -13.89 4.55 23.65
N ALA A 691 -14.51 3.62 22.90
CA ALA A 691 -15.49 3.93 21.88
C ALA A 691 -16.60 4.87 22.39
N ALA A 692 -16.96 5.85 21.57
CA ALA A 692 -18.13 6.66 21.83
C ALA A 692 -19.40 5.81 21.72
N ILE A 693 -20.34 6.04 22.64
CA ILE A 693 -21.69 5.48 22.58
C ILE A 693 -22.51 6.35 21.65
N LEU A 694 -23.11 5.75 20.64
CA LEU A 694 -24.02 6.41 19.70
C LEU A 694 -25.47 6.25 20.15
N ALA A 695 -26.31 7.24 19.89
CA ALA A 695 -27.76 7.11 20.08
C ALA A 695 -28.34 6.11 19.07
N ASP A 696 -29.07 5.10 19.52
CA ASP A 696 -29.70 4.11 18.62
C ASP A 696 -30.92 4.67 17.89
N ILE A 697 -31.64 5.61 18.53
CA ILE A 697 -32.90 6.20 18.06
C ILE A 697 -32.86 7.73 18.14
N ASP A 698 -33.69 8.38 17.34
CA ASP A 698 -33.98 9.81 17.50
C ASP A 698 -34.76 10.02 18.81
N GLY A 699 -34.47 11.06 19.59
CA GLY A 699 -35.22 11.28 20.82
C GLY A 699 -34.63 12.32 21.77
N VAL A 700 -35.23 12.39 22.95
CA VAL A 700 -34.75 13.25 24.05
C VAL A 700 -33.93 12.39 25.01
N VAL A 701 -32.76 12.88 25.39
CA VAL A 701 -31.87 12.19 26.33
C VAL A 701 -32.20 12.59 27.77
N THR A 702 -32.39 11.61 28.64
CA THR A 702 -32.47 11.81 30.09
C THR A 702 -31.29 11.16 30.79
N LEU A 703 -30.70 11.87 31.74
CA LEU A 703 -29.48 11.47 32.43
C LEU A 703 -29.81 10.99 33.84
N GLU A 704 -29.63 9.69 34.09
CA GLU A 704 -29.88 9.08 35.39
C GLU A 704 -28.57 8.72 36.08
N SER A 705 -28.56 8.76 37.41
CA SER A 705 -27.38 8.47 38.23
C SER A 705 -27.81 7.62 39.41
N ASP A 706 -27.47 6.33 39.34
CA ASP A 706 -27.80 5.31 40.34
C ASP A 706 -26.54 4.85 41.10
N GLU A 707 -26.72 3.97 42.11
CA GLU A 707 -25.60 3.40 42.88
C GLU A 707 -24.62 2.58 42.02
N GLU A 708 -25.07 2.07 40.86
CA GLU A 708 -24.27 1.28 39.91
C GLU A 708 -23.52 2.11 38.86
N GLY A 709 -23.84 3.41 38.72
CA GLY A 709 -23.18 4.29 37.75
C GLY A 709 -24.11 5.34 37.13
N ARG A 710 -23.62 6.01 36.08
CA ARG A 710 -24.38 6.98 35.28
C ARG A 710 -24.98 6.27 34.07
N SER A 711 -26.26 6.44 33.79
CA SER A 711 -26.92 5.93 32.58
C SER A 711 -27.54 7.06 31.76
N LEU A 712 -27.56 6.87 30.44
CA LEU A 712 -28.21 7.76 29.49
C LEU A 712 -29.38 7.01 28.87
N ARG A 713 -30.59 7.53 29.02
CA ARG A 713 -31.79 7.02 28.37
C ARG A 713 -32.19 7.93 27.23
N THR A 714 -32.39 7.37 26.05
CA THR A 714 -32.94 8.08 24.89
C THR A 714 -34.37 7.62 24.70
N MET A 715 -35.31 8.58 24.66
CA MET A 715 -36.74 8.30 24.51
C MET A 715 -37.29 8.95 23.24
N ASN A 716 -37.87 8.13 22.36
CA ASN A 716 -38.70 8.60 21.23
C ASN A 716 -40.19 8.41 21.59
N ARG A 717 -41.03 9.39 21.25
CA ARG A 717 -42.48 9.33 21.45
C ARG A 717 -43.16 9.77 20.17
N GLU A 718 -43.76 8.82 19.47
CA GLU A 718 -44.54 9.07 18.26
C GLU A 718 -46.04 8.88 18.56
N GLU A 719 -46.84 9.87 18.17
CA GLU A 719 -48.29 9.85 18.33
C GLU A 719 -48.91 9.48 16.98
N PHE A 720 -49.59 8.34 16.92
CA PHE A 720 -50.28 7.86 15.73
C PHE A 720 -51.78 8.11 15.85
N ARG A 721 -52.40 8.45 14.71
CA ARG A 721 -53.82 8.76 14.61
C ARG A 721 -54.47 7.99 13.47
N GLU A 722 -55.53 7.26 13.76
CA GLU A 722 -56.37 6.60 12.75
C GLU A 722 -57.78 7.19 12.77
N ASP A 723 -58.25 7.68 11.62
CA ASP A 723 -59.54 8.36 11.47
C ASP A 723 -60.60 7.40 10.92
N TYR A 724 -61.71 7.26 11.64
CA TYR A 724 -62.89 6.49 11.26
C TYR A 724 -64.02 7.44 10.85
N ALA A 725 -64.43 7.39 9.58
CA ALA A 725 -65.54 8.20 9.08
C ALA A 725 -66.89 7.69 9.61
N LEU A 726 -67.72 8.58 10.15
CA LEU A 726 -69.06 8.24 10.62
C LEU A 726 -70.09 8.41 9.49
N PRO A 727 -70.93 7.40 9.19
CA PRO A 727 -72.04 7.56 8.27
C PRO A 727 -73.09 8.57 8.80
N ASP A 728 -73.75 9.29 7.90
CA ASP A 728 -74.81 10.26 8.27
C ASP A 728 -75.93 9.58 9.07
N GLY A 729 -76.15 10.02 10.31
CA GLY A 729 -77.15 9.45 11.23
C GLY A 729 -76.63 8.33 12.15
N ALA A 730 -75.33 8.05 12.18
CA ALA A 730 -74.74 7.06 13.10
C ALA A 730 -74.80 7.50 14.57
N GLN A 731 -75.16 6.57 15.47
CA GLN A 731 -75.01 6.75 16.92
C GLN A 731 -73.59 6.32 17.33
N VAL A 732 -72.84 7.26 17.91
CA VAL A 732 -71.50 7.02 18.45
C VAL A 732 -71.61 6.40 19.84
N HIS A 733 -70.92 5.28 20.08
CA HIS A 733 -70.97 4.53 21.35
C HIS A 733 -69.83 4.84 22.30
N VAL A 734 -68.80 5.56 21.84
CA VAL A 734 -67.58 5.88 22.59
C VAL A 734 -67.51 7.38 22.93
N GLY A 735 -67.04 7.70 24.13
CA GLY A 735 -66.88 9.07 24.61
C GLY A 735 -65.53 9.71 24.28
N GLU A 736 -65.48 11.05 24.30
CA GLU A 736 -64.23 11.82 24.19
C GLU A 736 -63.24 11.40 25.29
N GLY A 737 -62.03 11.00 24.90
CA GLY A 737 -60.96 10.55 25.79
C GLY A 737 -61.10 9.11 26.30
N GLU A 738 -62.12 8.36 25.87
CA GLU A 738 -62.30 6.95 26.23
C GLU A 738 -61.25 6.07 25.53
N TYR A 739 -60.72 5.07 26.24
CA TYR A 739 -59.77 4.11 25.65
C TYR A 739 -60.53 2.93 25.05
N VAL A 740 -60.30 2.66 23.77
CA VAL A 740 -60.96 1.56 23.04
C VAL A 740 -59.97 0.44 22.78
N GLU A 741 -60.46 -0.80 22.77
CA GLU A 741 -59.68 -1.98 22.36
C GLU A 741 -59.98 -2.36 20.90
N PRO A 742 -59.04 -3.03 20.20
CA PRO A 742 -59.32 -3.59 18.87
C PRO A 742 -60.58 -4.46 18.88
N GLY A 743 -61.51 -4.19 17.97
CA GLY A 743 -62.80 -4.86 17.83
C GLY A 743 -63.97 -4.18 18.56
N MET A 744 -63.73 -3.07 19.29
CA MET A 744 -64.81 -2.33 19.96
C MET A 744 -65.62 -1.50 18.94
N ILE A 745 -66.95 -1.46 19.12
CA ILE A 745 -67.86 -0.72 18.23
C ILE A 745 -67.74 0.78 18.53
N LEU A 746 -67.26 1.56 17.57
CA LEU A 746 -67.16 3.02 17.65
C LEU A 746 -68.51 3.70 17.34
N ALA A 747 -69.23 3.20 16.34
CA ALA A 747 -70.55 3.72 15.98
C ALA A 747 -71.41 2.69 15.23
N SER A 748 -72.73 2.83 15.29
CA SER A 748 -73.68 1.99 14.56
C SER A 748 -74.77 2.82 13.88
N VAL A 749 -75.25 2.34 12.72
CA VAL A 749 -76.42 2.91 12.03
C VAL A 749 -77.58 1.92 12.06
N GLU A 750 -78.76 2.37 12.51
CA GLU A 750 -80.01 1.61 12.40
C GLU A 750 -80.58 1.75 10.97
N ALA A 751 -80.82 0.63 10.29
CA ALA A 751 -81.42 0.63 8.95
C ALA A 751 -82.95 0.78 9.03
N ALA A 752 -83.52 1.73 8.29
CA ALA A 752 -84.97 1.94 8.20
C ALA A 752 -85.68 0.83 7.38
N PRO A 753 -86.89 0.36 7.77
CA PRO A 753 -87.57 -0.74 7.08
C PRO A 753 -88.26 -0.29 5.78
N SER A 754 -87.94 -0.93 4.66
CA SER A 754 -88.63 -0.79 3.36
C SER A 754 -89.58 -1.98 3.12
N GLY A 755 -90.83 -1.69 2.72
CA GLY A 755 -91.96 -2.64 2.70
C GLY A 755 -92.12 -3.55 1.47
N GLU A 756 -92.72 -4.71 1.76
CA GLU A 756 -93.55 -5.69 0.97
C GLU A 756 -93.30 -5.94 -0.53
N ASN A 757 -92.78 -7.14 -0.86
CA ASN A 757 -93.58 -8.29 -1.36
C ASN A 757 -92.69 -9.47 -1.80
N GLY A 758 -93.01 -10.70 -1.34
CA GLY A 758 -92.65 -11.94 -2.02
C GLY A 758 -91.62 -12.85 -1.34
N THR A 759 -92.12 -13.80 -0.52
CA THR A 759 -91.55 -15.12 -0.18
C THR A 759 -90.02 -15.30 -0.31
N GLY A 760 -89.31 -15.17 0.79
CA GLY A 760 -87.87 -15.43 0.93
C GLY A 760 -87.47 -15.33 2.40
N GLU A 761 -86.43 -16.06 2.78
CA GLU A 761 -86.01 -16.41 4.15
C GLU A 761 -85.81 -15.21 5.10
N GLU A 762 -86.02 -15.44 6.40
CA GLU A 762 -85.77 -14.47 7.47
C GLU A 762 -84.26 -14.14 7.58
N GLU A 763 -83.80 -13.10 6.88
CA GLU A 763 -82.53 -12.43 7.18
C GLU A 763 -82.77 -11.24 8.13
N THR A 764 -82.11 -11.26 9.29
CA THR A 764 -82.04 -10.16 10.25
C THR A 764 -81.41 -8.91 9.61
N PRO A 765 -81.92 -7.68 9.87
CA PRO A 765 -81.34 -6.47 9.29
C PRO A 765 -79.91 -6.26 9.83
N ALA A 766 -78.91 -6.33 8.95
CA ALA A 766 -77.52 -6.08 9.31
C ALA A 766 -77.32 -4.58 9.61
N SER A 767 -77.12 -4.24 10.90
CA SER A 767 -76.63 -2.92 11.30
C SER A 767 -75.20 -2.74 10.78
N LYS A 768 -74.91 -1.62 10.09
CA LYS A 768 -73.53 -1.27 9.76
C LYS A 768 -72.87 -0.73 11.03
N GLN A 769 -71.88 -1.47 11.54
CA GLN A 769 -71.08 -1.11 12.70
C GLN A 769 -69.68 -0.68 12.24
N VAL A 770 -69.18 0.41 12.79
CA VAL A 770 -67.79 0.85 12.63
C VAL A 770 -67.02 0.29 13.83
N LEU A 771 -66.04 -0.56 13.57
CA LEU A 771 -65.22 -1.24 14.59
C LEU A 771 -63.82 -0.60 14.63
N ALA A 772 -63.25 -0.49 15.82
CA ALA A 772 -61.85 -0.11 16.00
C ALA A 772 -60.93 -1.25 15.53
N ASN A 773 -59.96 -0.97 14.67
CA ASN A 773 -58.90 -1.94 14.31
C ASN A 773 -57.72 -1.92 15.29
N ILE A 774 -57.51 -0.78 15.96
CA ILE A 774 -56.37 -0.50 16.84
C ILE A 774 -56.89 0.04 18.17
N GLY A 775 -56.18 -0.24 19.26
CA GLY A 775 -56.52 0.26 20.58
C GLY A 775 -55.84 1.61 20.87
N GLY A 776 -56.58 2.56 21.43
CA GLY A 776 -56.08 3.90 21.71
C GLY A 776 -57.14 4.79 22.34
N ARG A 777 -56.80 6.06 22.57
CA ARG A 777 -57.74 7.07 23.10
C ARG A 777 -58.56 7.68 21.98
N VAL A 778 -59.86 7.83 22.22
CA VAL A 778 -60.81 8.39 21.26
C VAL A 778 -60.81 9.91 21.31
N GLU A 779 -60.68 10.56 20.15
CA GLU A 779 -60.92 11.99 19.93
C GLU A 779 -62.09 12.15 18.94
N LEU A 780 -63.17 12.81 19.35
CA LEU A 780 -64.37 13.01 18.55
C LEU A 780 -64.27 14.32 17.78
N SER A 781 -64.41 14.25 16.46
CA SER A 781 -64.54 15.42 15.60
C SER A 781 -65.88 15.37 14.85
N PRO A 782 -66.41 16.50 14.35
CA PRO A 782 -67.67 16.49 13.60
C PRO A 782 -67.59 15.56 12.38
N GLY A 783 -68.34 14.45 12.40
CA GLY A 783 -68.39 13.46 11.31
C GLY A 783 -67.27 12.40 11.30
N LYS A 784 -66.37 12.36 12.30
CA LYS A 784 -65.32 11.32 12.40
C LYS A 784 -64.91 11.00 13.84
N VAL A 785 -64.53 9.76 14.09
CA VAL A 785 -63.94 9.29 15.35
C VAL A 785 -62.47 9.01 15.08
N SER A 786 -61.56 9.62 15.81
CA SER A 786 -60.12 9.38 15.66
C SER A 786 -59.61 8.58 16.86
N ILE A 787 -58.82 7.54 16.62
CA ILE A 787 -58.11 6.80 17.66
C ILE A 787 -56.67 7.27 17.68
N ILE A 788 -56.21 7.76 18.82
CA ILE A 788 -54.84 8.22 19.07
C ILE A 788 -54.15 7.22 19.98
N TRP A 789 -53.00 6.70 19.57
CA TRP A 789 -52.13 5.90 20.43
C TRP A 789 -50.69 6.40 20.36
N GLU A 790 -49.96 6.19 21.43
CA GLU A 790 -48.57 6.61 21.53
C GLU A 790 -47.69 5.37 21.51
N ASP A 791 -46.69 5.37 20.63
CA ASP A 791 -45.61 4.41 20.68
C ASP A 791 -44.40 5.05 21.37
N MET A 792 -43.88 4.37 22.38
CA MET A 792 -42.73 4.84 23.17
C MET A 792 -41.60 3.84 23.07
N GLU A 793 -40.51 4.24 22.41
CA GLU A 793 -39.28 3.47 22.36
C GLU A 793 -38.25 4.09 23.30
N ILE A 794 -37.72 3.29 24.23
CA ILE A 794 -36.72 3.72 25.22
C ILE A 794 -35.47 2.85 25.06
N ARG A 795 -34.31 3.51 24.92
CA ARG A 795 -32.99 2.88 24.84
C ARG A 795 -32.11 3.39 25.97
N GLU A 796 -31.53 2.48 26.75
CA GLU A 796 -30.67 2.82 27.89
C GLU A 796 -29.22 2.39 27.64
N HIS A 797 -28.28 3.29 27.92
CA HIS A 797 -26.85 3.05 27.81
C HIS A 797 -26.12 3.38 29.11
N MET A 798 -25.30 2.46 29.60
CA MET A 798 -24.44 2.68 30.77
C MET A 798 -23.19 3.46 30.38
N VAL A 799 -22.91 4.56 31.10
CA VAL A 799 -21.76 5.44 30.85
C VAL A 799 -20.61 5.08 31.78
N PRO A 800 -19.42 4.74 31.26
CA PRO A 800 -18.24 4.52 32.09
C PRO A 800 -17.89 5.74 32.96
N ALA A 801 -17.42 5.51 34.18
CA ALA A 801 -17.09 6.59 35.13
C ALA A 801 -16.04 7.59 34.58
N ALA A 802 -15.11 7.14 33.73
CA ALA A 802 -14.07 7.97 33.13
C ALA A 802 -14.50 8.70 31.85
N ALA A 803 -15.69 8.42 31.31
CA ALA A 803 -16.14 9.02 30.05
C ALA A 803 -16.69 10.44 30.27
N TYR A 804 -16.38 11.34 29.35
CA TYR A 804 -16.94 12.68 29.29
C TYR A 804 -18.23 12.65 28.46
N ILE A 805 -19.33 13.14 29.04
CA ILE A 805 -20.65 13.16 28.40
C ILE A 805 -20.74 14.43 27.53
N LEU A 806 -21.11 14.27 26.26
CA LEU A 806 -21.23 15.37 25.31
C LEU A 806 -22.62 16.04 25.36
N VAL A 807 -23.63 15.27 25.73
CA VAL A 807 -25.04 15.69 25.79
C VAL A 807 -25.46 16.08 27.21
N LYS A 808 -26.48 16.93 27.31
CA LYS A 808 -27.11 17.34 28.56
C LYS A 808 -28.48 16.69 28.72
N ASP A 809 -28.97 16.69 29.95
CA ASP A 809 -30.34 16.26 30.26
C ASP A 809 -31.36 17.15 29.53
N GLY A 810 -32.25 16.53 28.75
CA GLY A 810 -33.23 17.20 27.90
C GLY A 810 -32.75 17.55 26.49
N ASP A 811 -31.51 17.22 26.10
CA ASP A 811 -31.03 17.45 24.73
C ASP A 811 -31.74 16.53 23.73
N GLN A 812 -32.08 17.08 22.56
CA GLN A 812 -32.58 16.31 21.42
C GLN A 812 -31.40 15.75 20.62
N VAL A 813 -31.38 14.43 20.42
CA VAL A 813 -30.35 13.73 19.66
C VAL A 813 -30.97 12.99 18.48
N LYS A 814 -30.19 12.84 17.41
CA LYS A 814 -30.55 11.96 16.29
C LYS A 814 -29.83 10.62 16.41
N ALA A 815 -30.41 9.60 15.79
CA ALA A 815 -29.83 8.29 15.64
C ALA A 815 -28.42 8.39 15.03
N GLY A 816 -27.46 7.87 15.79
CA GLY A 816 -26.04 7.85 15.49
C GLY A 816 -25.24 9.03 16.06
N ASP A 817 -25.85 9.98 16.76
CA ASP A 817 -25.13 11.06 17.43
C ASP A 817 -24.34 10.54 18.64
N ALA A 818 -23.14 11.08 18.85
CA ALA A 818 -22.26 10.64 19.92
C ALA A 818 -22.72 11.22 21.27
N LEU A 819 -23.09 10.34 22.19
CA LEU A 819 -23.54 10.69 23.53
C LEU A 819 -22.38 10.99 24.49
N ILE A 820 -21.23 10.32 24.28
CA ILE A 820 -20.00 10.49 25.05
C ILE A 820 -18.82 10.76 24.13
N SER A 821 -17.76 11.38 24.66
CA SER A 821 -16.52 11.62 23.92
C SER A 821 -15.79 10.31 23.63
N GLY A 822 -15.34 10.12 22.39
CA GLY A 822 -14.51 8.99 22.01
C GLY A 822 -14.50 8.75 20.51
N PRO A 823 -13.61 7.88 20.00
CA PRO A 823 -13.67 7.40 18.62
C PRO A 823 -14.97 6.64 18.35
N LEU A 824 -15.57 6.86 17.18
CA LEU A 824 -16.81 6.16 16.81
C LEU A 824 -16.51 4.69 16.47
N ASN A 825 -17.43 3.79 16.84
CA ASN A 825 -17.34 2.38 16.48
C ASN A 825 -17.89 2.13 15.06
N PRO A 826 -17.09 1.60 14.13
CA PRO A 826 -17.52 1.31 12.76
C PRO A 826 -18.74 0.37 12.66
N HIS A 827 -18.87 -0.60 13.57
CA HIS A 827 -20.00 -1.56 13.54
C HIS A 827 -21.32 -0.88 13.90
N ASP A 828 -21.29 0.05 14.85
CA ASP A 828 -22.47 0.79 15.28
C ASP A 828 -22.91 1.78 14.21
N ILE A 829 -21.96 2.43 13.52
CA ILE A 829 -22.25 3.28 12.36
C ILE A 829 -22.95 2.49 11.25
N LEU A 830 -22.47 1.28 10.94
CA LEU A 830 -23.08 0.44 9.92
C LEU A 830 -24.52 0.05 10.29
N HIS A 831 -24.75 -0.25 11.55
CA HIS A 831 -26.05 -0.69 12.05
C HIS A 831 -27.07 0.44 12.07
N ILE A 832 -26.66 1.63 12.54
CA ILE A 832 -27.54 2.78 12.79
C ILE A 832 -27.65 3.68 11.56
N ARG A 833 -26.52 4.13 11.00
CA ARG A 833 -26.47 5.12 9.89
C ARG A 833 -26.34 4.48 8.52
N GLY A 834 -26.10 3.18 8.45
CA GLY A 834 -25.99 2.43 7.20
C GLY A 834 -24.60 2.49 6.53
N LYS A 835 -24.51 1.83 5.38
CA LYS A 835 -23.26 1.59 4.65
C LYS A 835 -22.60 2.89 4.17
N ASP A 836 -23.36 3.83 3.62
CA ASP A 836 -22.79 5.03 3.00
C ASP A 836 -22.17 5.96 4.03
N ALA A 837 -22.80 6.09 5.21
CA ALA A 837 -22.24 6.83 6.33
C ALA A 837 -20.96 6.18 6.86
N LEU A 838 -20.92 4.85 6.97
CA LEU A 838 -19.71 4.12 7.36
C LEU A 838 -18.57 4.36 6.36
N GLN A 839 -18.84 4.24 5.06
CA GLN A 839 -17.82 4.43 4.03
C GLN A 839 -17.20 5.83 4.10
N ARG A 840 -18.03 6.87 4.24
CA ARG A 840 -17.55 8.26 4.39
C ARG A 840 -16.68 8.42 5.63
N TYR A 841 -17.17 7.95 6.78
CA TYR A 841 -16.44 8.00 8.05
C TYR A 841 -15.06 7.34 7.92
N LEU A 842 -14.99 6.15 7.34
CA LEU A 842 -13.72 5.42 7.20
C LEU A 842 -12.75 6.10 6.23
N VAL A 843 -13.23 6.65 5.11
CA VAL A 843 -12.37 7.41 4.18
C VAL A 843 -11.79 8.64 4.89
N ASP A 844 -12.64 9.42 5.57
CA ASP A 844 -12.23 10.68 6.20
C ASP A 844 -11.29 10.44 7.40
N GLU A 845 -11.55 9.44 8.24
CA GLU A 845 -10.67 9.10 9.38
C GLU A 845 -9.30 8.59 8.93
N VAL A 846 -9.25 7.67 7.98
CA VAL A 846 -7.97 7.16 7.47
C VAL A 846 -7.20 8.30 6.80
N GLN A 847 -7.87 9.13 6.01
CA GLN A 847 -7.26 10.28 5.36
C GLN A 847 -6.72 11.29 6.38
N GLN A 848 -7.47 11.58 7.45
CA GLN A 848 -7.04 12.48 8.53
C GLN A 848 -5.78 11.95 9.23
N VAL A 849 -5.68 10.65 9.48
CA VAL A 849 -4.48 10.06 10.08
C VAL A 849 -3.27 10.26 9.17
N TYR A 850 -3.36 10.00 7.87
CA TYR A 850 -2.25 10.23 6.94
C TYR A 850 -1.90 11.72 6.77
N GLN A 851 -2.90 12.60 6.66
CA GLN A 851 -2.72 14.05 6.55
C GLN A 851 -2.08 14.65 7.80
N SER A 852 -2.47 14.21 9.00
CA SER A 852 -1.86 14.65 10.27
C SER A 852 -0.36 14.38 10.35
N GLN A 853 0.12 13.42 9.55
CA GLN A 853 1.52 13.04 9.46
C GLN A 853 2.23 13.62 8.22
N GLY A 854 1.58 14.51 7.48
CA GLY A 854 2.12 15.15 6.28
C GLY A 854 2.25 14.21 5.08
N VAL A 855 1.42 13.16 5.01
CA VAL A 855 1.36 12.25 3.85
C VAL A 855 0.04 12.48 3.11
N SER A 856 0.14 12.89 1.85
CA SER A 856 -1.00 12.98 0.93
C SER A 856 -1.25 11.65 0.24
N ILE A 857 -2.44 11.08 0.40
CA ILE A 857 -2.91 9.90 -0.33
C ILE A 857 -4.23 10.27 -1.01
N HIS A 858 -4.46 9.81 -2.23
CA HIS A 858 -5.74 9.99 -2.87
C HIS A 858 -6.79 9.01 -2.30
N ASP A 859 -7.96 9.54 -1.95
CA ASP A 859 -9.12 8.81 -1.43
C ASP A 859 -9.47 7.51 -2.19
N LYS A 860 -9.30 7.48 -3.53
CA LYS A 860 -9.62 6.31 -4.36
C LYS A 860 -8.90 5.02 -3.92
N HIS A 861 -7.71 5.15 -3.35
CA HIS A 861 -6.95 4.01 -2.86
C HIS A 861 -7.60 3.41 -1.60
N ILE A 862 -8.06 4.25 -0.68
CA ILE A 862 -8.78 3.84 0.53
C ILE A 862 -10.13 3.22 0.13
N GLU A 863 -10.84 3.86 -0.80
CA GLU A 863 -12.11 3.41 -1.34
C GLU A 863 -12.04 1.98 -1.93
N ILE A 864 -10.95 1.64 -2.62
CA ILE A 864 -10.71 0.29 -3.16
C ILE A 864 -10.63 -0.77 -2.04
N ILE A 865 -9.92 -0.45 -0.95
CA ILE A 865 -9.79 -1.38 0.18
C ILE A 865 -11.14 -1.54 0.89
N LEU A 866 -11.83 -0.42 1.14
CA LEU A 866 -13.15 -0.42 1.79
C LEU A 866 -14.22 -1.15 0.96
N ARG A 867 -14.16 -1.05 -0.38
CA ARG A 867 -15.01 -1.86 -1.28
C ARG A 867 -14.86 -3.34 -1.00
N GLN A 868 -13.64 -3.84 -0.77
CA GLN A 868 -13.41 -5.26 -0.48
C GLN A 868 -13.82 -5.64 0.94
N MET A 869 -13.67 -4.74 1.92
CA MET A 869 -14.11 -4.98 3.30
C MET A 869 -15.63 -5.08 3.45
N LEU A 870 -16.39 -4.44 2.55
CA LEU A 870 -17.86 -4.43 2.49
C LEU A 870 -18.43 -5.30 1.36
N ARG A 871 -17.64 -6.23 0.82
CA ARG A 871 -18.03 -7.08 -0.33
C ARG A 871 -19.07 -8.16 0.03
N ARG A 872 -19.17 -8.54 1.30
CA ARG A 872 -20.02 -9.66 1.76
C ARG A 872 -21.28 -9.13 2.46
N VAL A 873 -22.37 -9.89 2.30
CA VAL A 873 -23.64 -9.71 3.00
C VAL A 873 -23.97 -10.96 3.80
N GLN A 874 -24.67 -10.80 4.92
CA GLN A 874 -25.16 -11.90 5.74
C GLN A 874 -26.67 -12.05 5.54
N VAL A 875 -27.09 -13.23 5.12
CA VAL A 875 -28.50 -13.54 4.83
C VAL A 875 -29.32 -13.56 6.12
N GLU A 876 -30.44 -12.84 6.14
CA GLU A 876 -31.39 -12.80 7.26
C GLU A 876 -32.56 -13.75 7.01
N SER A 877 -33.34 -13.49 5.96
CA SER A 877 -34.37 -14.41 5.46
C SER A 877 -33.95 -14.98 4.12
N THR A 878 -34.26 -16.25 3.90
CA THR A 878 -33.89 -16.95 2.67
C THR A 878 -34.86 -16.71 1.53
N GLY A 879 -36.10 -16.31 1.82
CA GLY A 879 -37.19 -16.33 0.84
C GLY A 879 -37.23 -17.70 0.13
N ASP A 880 -37.36 -17.67 -1.19
CA ASP A 880 -37.29 -18.85 -2.08
C ASP A 880 -35.87 -19.11 -2.64
N CYS A 881 -34.84 -18.46 -2.09
CA CYS A 881 -33.45 -18.69 -2.51
C CYS A 881 -32.80 -19.87 -1.78
N ASP A 882 -31.81 -20.51 -2.42
CA ASP A 882 -31.02 -21.62 -1.86
C ASP A 882 -30.01 -21.22 -0.76
N PHE A 883 -30.22 -20.09 -0.08
CA PHE A 883 -29.32 -19.60 0.96
C PHE A 883 -29.67 -20.19 2.33
N ILE A 884 -28.71 -20.13 3.27
CA ILE A 884 -28.92 -20.51 4.66
C ILE A 884 -28.97 -19.24 5.52
N PRO A 885 -29.91 -19.10 6.48
CA PRO A 885 -29.92 -17.97 7.40
C PRO A 885 -28.57 -17.84 8.13
N GLY A 886 -28.02 -16.63 8.16
CA GLY A 886 -26.72 -16.32 8.74
C GLY A 886 -25.51 -16.64 7.86
N GLN A 887 -25.70 -17.23 6.67
CA GLN A 887 -24.62 -17.46 5.70
C GLN A 887 -24.08 -16.14 5.17
N MET A 888 -22.75 -16.03 5.10
CA MET A 888 -22.08 -14.90 4.44
C MET A 888 -21.88 -15.23 2.95
N VAL A 889 -22.41 -14.39 2.08
CA VAL A 889 -22.37 -14.56 0.62
C VAL A 889 -21.77 -13.30 -0.02
N ASP A 890 -21.20 -13.42 -1.21
CA ASP A 890 -20.77 -12.25 -2.00
C ASP A 890 -22.00 -11.41 -2.38
N ARG A 891 -21.90 -10.09 -2.25
CA ARG A 891 -23.03 -9.19 -2.52
C ARG A 891 -23.54 -9.30 -3.96
N PHE A 892 -22.65 -9.45 -4.94
CA PHE A 892 -23.04 -9.54 -6.35
C PHE A 892 -23.70 -10.88 -6.66
N GLU A 893 -23.19 -11.97 -6.07
CA GLU A 893 -23.83 -13.29 -6.16
C GLU A 893 -25.22 -13.29 -5.53
N PHE A 894 -25.37 -12.67 -4.36
CA PHE A 894 -26.64 -12.50 -3.67
C PHE A 894 -27.65 -11.71 -4.52
N GLN A 895 -27.24 -10.57 -5.08
CA GLN A 895 -28.07 -9.75 -5.96
C GLN A 895 -28.50 -10.49 -7.23
N GLU A 896 -27.60 -11.24 -7.87
CA GLU A 896 -27.94 -12.03 -9.06
C GLU A 896 -28.98 -13.11 -8.75
N ARG A 897 -28.80 -13.83 -7.64
CA ARG A 897 -29.70 -14.93 -7.28
C ARG A 897 -31.08 -14.40 -6.91
N ASN A 898 -31.15 -13.29 -6.17
CA ASN A 898 -32.40 -12.59 -5.90
C ASN A 898 -33.07 -12.08 -7.18
N ALA A 899 -32.31 -11.51 -8.12
CA ALA A 899 -32.85 -11.03 -9.39
C ALA A 899 -33.43 -12.19 -10.22
N LYS A 900 -32.83 -13.38 -10.19
CA LYS A 900 -33.37 -14.59 -10.81
C LYS A 900 -34.68 -15.05 -10.16
N VAL A 901 -34.70 -15.18 -8.83
CA VAL A 901 -35.91 -15.60 -8.09
C VAL A 901 -37.05 -14.61 -8.30
N LEU A 902 -36.76 -13.32 -8.29
CA LEU A 902 -37.74 -12.28 -8.57
C LEU A 902 -38.27 -12.35 -10.01
N ALA A 903 -37.41 -12.66 -10.99
CA ALA A 903 -37.83 -12.86 -12.37
C ALA A 903 -38.70 -14.13 -12.57
N GLU A 904 -38.51 -15.13 -11.70
CA GLU A 904 -39.33 -16.35 -11.62
C GLU A 904 -40.64 -16.14 -10.82
N GLY A 905 -40.80 -14.97 -10.18
CA GLY A 905 -41.99 -14.61 -9.40
C GLY A 905 -41.98 -15.07 -7.93
N GLY A 906 -40.83 -15.54 -7.42
CA GLY A 906 -40.66 -15.95 -6.02
C GLY A 906 -40.28 -14.80 -5.07
N GLU A 907 -40.26 -15.10 -3.78
CA GLU A 907 -39.84 -14.16 -2.73
C GLU A 907 -38.31 -14.05 -2.66
N PRO A 908 -37.71 -12.85 -2.84
CA PRO A 908 -36.27 -12.69 -2.76
C PRO A 908 -35.76 -12.80 -1.32
N ALA A 909 -34.51 -13.27 -1.15
CA ALA A 909 -33.86 -13.29 0.16
C ALA A 909 -33.55 -11.88 0.67
N THR A 910 -33.54 -11.68 1.99
CA THR A 910 -33.07 -10.45 2.64
C THR A 910 -31.70 -10.66 3.28
N ALA A 911 -30.86 -9.62 3.28
CA ALA A 911 -29.53 -9.69 3.87
C ALA A 911 -29.07 -8.34 4.41
N LYS A 912 -28.21 -8.38 5.43
CA LYS A 912 -27.54 -7.19 5.98
C LYS A 912 -26.10 -7.10 5.50
N PRO A 913 -25.57 -5.89 5.20
CA PRO A 913 -24.17 -5.72 4.89
C PRO A 913 -23.30 -6.06 6.11
N VAL A 914 -22.13 -6.66 5.87
CA VAL A 914 -21.17 -6.98 6.93
C VAL A 914 -19.86 -6.26 6.67
N PHE A 915 -19.35 -5.56 7.69
CA PHE A 915 -18.02 -4.97 7.65
C PHE A 915 -16.99 -5.93 8.24
N LEU A 916 -16.06 -6.39 7.38
CA LEU A 916 -15.02 -7.36 7.77
C LEU A 916 -13.64 -6.72 7.74
N GLY A 917 -12.84 -6.99 8.77
CA GLY A 917 -11.42 -6.65 8.79
C GLY A 917 -10.64 -7.34 7.65
N ILE A 918 -9.57 -6.70 7.16
CA ILE A 918 -8.79 -7.17 6.00
C ILE A 918 -8.27 -8.61 6.16
N THR A 919 -7.91 -9.04 7.38
CA THR A 919 -7.45 -10.41 7.64
C THR A 919 -8.58 -11.43 7.45
N ARG A 920 -9.80 -11.11 7.87
CA ARG A 920 -10.95 -12.00 7.73
C ARG A 920 -11.50 -11.99 6.31
N ALA A 921 -11.52 -10.83 5.66
CA ALA A 921 -11.95 -10.69 4.27
C ALA A 921 -11.03 -11.47 3.30
N SER A 922 -9.71 -11.41 3.47
CA SER A 922 -8.74 -12.13 2.62
C SER A 922 -8.84 -13.67 2.72
N LEU A 923 -9.27 -14.20 3.87
CA LEU A 923 -9.53 -15.64 4.05
C LEU A 923 -10.80 -16.13 3.36
N LEU A 924 -11.72 -15.21 3.02
CA LEU A 924 -12.99 -15.48 2.35
C LEU A 924 -12.92 -15.10 0.86
N THR A 925 -11.72 -15.14 0.27
CA THR A 925 -11.54 -14.96 -1.19
C THR A 925 -12.03 -16.20 -1.93
N ASP A 926 -12.45 -16.02 -3.19
CA ASP A 926 -13.04 -17.11 -3.98
C ASP A 926 -11.96 -18.13 -4.40
N SER A 927 -10.71 -17.71 -4.54
CA SER A 927 -9.56 -18.62 -4.78
C SER A 927 -9.01 -19.21 -3.48
N PHE A 928 -9.12 -20.54 -3.35
CA PHE A 928 -8.47 -21.25 -2.25
C PHE A 928 -6.93 -21.29 -2.39
N LEU A 929 -6.37 -21.21 -3.61
CA LEU A 929 -4.91 -21.17 -3.82
C LEU A 929 -4.31 -19.86 -3.30
N SER A 930 -4.98 -18.74 -3.57
CA SER A 930 -4.60 -17.45 -3.00
C SER A 930 -4.74 -17.46 -1.48
N ALA A 931 -5.90 -17.86 -0.94
CA ALA A 931 -6.13 -17.91 0.50
C ALA A 931 -5.11 -18.80 1.23
N ALA A 932 -4.77 -19.97 0.66
CA ALA A 932 -3.80 -20.90 1.23
C ALA A 932 -2.38 -20.32 1.34
N SER A 933 -2.00 -19.43 0.42
CA SER A 933 -0.70 -18.75 0.45
C SER A 933 -0.63 -17.65 1.52
N PHE A 934 -1.78 -17.11 1.92
CA PHE A 934 -1.90 -16.07 2.94
C PHE A 934 -1.67 -16.63 4.33
N GLN A 935 -2.65 -17.29 4.95
CA GLN A 935 -2.56 -17.84 6.31
C GLN A 935 -3.39 -19.12 6.44
N GLU A 936 -3.13 -19.88 7.52
CA GLU A 936 -3.91 -21.08 7.86
C GLU A 936 -4.04 -22.08 6.69
N THR A 937 -2.95 -22.24 5.92
CA THR A 937 -2.90 -23.07 4.70
C THR A 937 -3.59 -24.42 4.86
N THR A 938 -3.36 -25.11 5.98
CA THR A 938 -3.99 -26.40 6.26
C THR A 938 -5.52 -26.30 6.34
N ARG A 939 -6.08 -25.29 7.01
CA ARG A 939 -7.53 -25.11 7.17
C ARG A 939 -8.19 -24.84 5.81
N VAL A 940 -7.61 -23.94 5.03
CA VAL A 940 -8.09 -23.58 3.69
C VAL A 940 -8.09 -24.80 2.76
N LEU A 941 -6.99 -25.53 2.70
CA LEU A 941 -6.88 -26.72 1.86
C LEU A 941 -7.82 -27.84 2.31
N THR A 942 -8.03 -28.03 3.62
CA THR A 942 -9.01 -29.01 4.10
C THR A 942 -10.43 -28.64 3.73
N GLN A 943 -10.81 -27.36 3.82
CA GLN A 943 -12.14 -26.91 3.44
C GLN A 943 -12.37 -27.08 1.94
N ALA A 944 -11.40 -26.68 1.12
CA ALA A 944 -11.46 -26.86 -0.34
C ALA A 944 -11.55 -28.33 -0.75
N ALA A 945 -10.82 -29.22 -0.05
CA ALA A 945 -10.88 -30.66 -0.32
C ALA A 945 -12.24 -31.27 0.08
N VAL A 946 -12.85 -30.82 1.18
CA VAL A 946 -14.17 -31.29 1.64
C VAL A 946 -15.29 -30.80 0.72
N SER A 947 -15.22 -29.55 0.25
CA SER A 947 -16.22 -28.99 -0.65
C SER A 947 -16.03 -29.37 -2.12
N GLY A 948 -14.89 -29.98 -2.48
CA GLY A 948 -14.55 -30.23 -3.89
C GLY A 948 -14.37 -28.94 -4.70
N ALA A 949 -13.87 -27.88 -4.07
CA ALA A 949 -13.76 -26.56 -4.69
C ALA A 949 -12.87 -26.56 -5.94
N GLN A 950 -13.31 -25.85 -6.98
CA GLN A 950 -12.57 -25.63 -8.21
C GLN A 950 -12.07 -24.18 -8.29
N ASP A 951 -10.79 -24.00 -8.61
CA ASP A 951 -10.19 -22.67 -8.78
C ASP A 951 -10.11 -22.32 -10.27
N TRP A 952 -10.62 -21.13 -10.62
CA TRP A 952 -10.70 -20.62 -11.99
C TRP A 952 -9.53 -19.70 -12.37
N LEU A 953 -8.55 -19.49 -11.47
CA LEU A 953 -7.32 -18.73 -11.72
C LEU A 953 -7.57 -17.31 -12.24
N LEU A 954 -8.52 -16.61 -11.62
CA LEU A 954 -8.96 -15.27 -12.05
C LEU A 954 -8.14 -14.13 -11.45
N GLY A 955 -7.42 -14.38 -10.36
CA GLY A 955 -6.59 -13.40 -9.68
C GLY A 955 -5.14 -13.39 -10.17
N LEU A 956 -4.33 -12.52 -9.55
CA LEU A 956 -2.91 -12.41 -9.88
C LEU A 956 -2.10 -13.56 -9.27
N LYS A 957 -2.37 -13.91 -8.02
CA LYS A 957 -1.50 -14.77 -7.21
C LYS A 957 -1.57 -16.23 -7.59
N GLU A 958 -2.75 -16.71 -7.98
CA GLU A 958 -2.92 -18.09 -8.46
C GLU A 958 -2.10 -18.30 -9.74
N ASN A 959 -2.14 -17.34 -10.65
CA ASN A 959 -1.36 -17.39 -11.88
C ASN A 959 0.15 -17.34 -11.61
N VAL A 960 0.61 -16.52 -10.67
CA VAL A 960 2.02 -16.50 -10.24
C VAL A 960 2.44 -17.84 -9.63
N ILE A 961 1.60 -18.43 -8.78
CA ILE A 961 1.86 -19.73 -8.14
C ILE A 961 1.99 -20.85 -9.19
N ILE A 962 1.08 -20.88 -10.16
CA ILE A 962 1.07 -21.89 -11.23
C ILE A 962 2.16 -21.62 -12.29
N GLY A 963 2.62 -20.37 -12.42
CA GLY A 963 3.60 -19.97 -13.44
C GLY A 963 2.95 -19.62 -14.79
N ARG A 964 1.71 -19.11 -14.77
CA ARG A 964 1.00 -18.56 -15.93
C ARG A 964 1.10 -17.02 -15.95
N LEU A 965 0.77 -16.44 -17.11
CA LEU A 965 0.65 -14.98 -17.24
C LEU A 965 -0.49 -14.49 -16.36
N ILE A 966 -0.27 -13.39 -15.65
CA ILE A 966 -1.30 -12.73 -14.84
C ILE A 966 -2.40 -12.11 -15.71
N PRO A 967 -3.63 -12.00 -15.20
CA PRO A 967 -4.76 -11.39 -15.92
C PRO A 967 -4.72 -9.86 -15.99
N ALA A 968 -3.80 -9.21 -15.28
CA ALA A 968 -3.53 -7.77 -15.45
C ALA A 968 -2.58 -7.55 -16.62
N LYS A 969 -3.14 -7.26 -17.79
CA LYS A 969 -2.38 -6.97 -19.02
C LYS A 969 -2.84 -5.67 -19.61
N ILE A 970 -1.93 -4.70 -19.64
CA ILE A 970 -2.11 -3.49 -20.43
C ILE A 970 -1.79 -3.87 -21.87
N GLU A 971 -2.67 -3.49 -22.81
CA GLU A 971 -2.38 -3.66 -24.23
C GLU A 971 -1.24 -2.73 -24.64
N ILE A 972 -0.10 -3.33 -25.02
CA ILE A 972 1.05 -2.58 -25.52
C ILE A 972 1.08 -2.69 -27.04
N PRO A 973 1.06 -1.56 -27.78
CA PRO A 973 1.13 -1.57 -29.24
C PRO A 973 2.30 -2.43 -29.77
N GLY A 974 2.02 -3.33 -30.70
CA GLY A 974 3.00 -4.25 -31.29
C GLY A 974 3.23 -5.57 -30.52
N MET A 975 2.74 -5.70 -29.28
CA MET A 975 2.87 -6.94 -28.50
C MET A 975 2.02 -8.08 -29.09
N GLU A 976 0.84 -7.78 -29.63
CA GLU A 976 -0.03 -8.77 -30.29
C GLU A 976 0.59 -9.41 -31.54
N GLN A 977 1.37 -8.62 -32.29
CA GLN A 977 2.08 -9.13 -33.48
C GLN A 977 3.19 -10.10 -33.09
N LEU A 978 3.84 -9.88 -31.94
CA LEU A 978 4.86 -10.75 -31.36
C LEU A 978 4.28 -12.00 -30.68
N LEU A 979 2.99 -11.97 -30.30
CA LEU A 979 2.27 -13.13 -29.75
C LEU A 979 1.83 -14.12 -30.84
N LYS A 980 1.76 -13.69 -32.10
CA LYS A 980 1.54 -14.60 -33.22
C LYS A 980 2.79 -15.48 -33.35
N PRO A 981 2.66 -16.81 -33.39
CA PRO A 981 3.81 -17.68 -33.59
C PRO A 981 4.48 -17.30 -34.91
N GLU A 982 5.73 -16.84 -34.84
CA GLU A 982 6.56 -16.71 -36.04
C GLU A 982 6.63 -18.12 -36.68
N PRO A 983 6.38 -18.26 -38.00
CA PRO A 983 6.62 -19.53 -38.66
C PRO A 983 8.06 -19.92 -38.38
N ILE A 984 8.26 -21.11 -37.82
CA ILE A 984 9.59 -21.67 -37.58
C ILE A 984 10.32 -21.55 -38.92
N PRO A 985 11.42 -20.78 -39.02
CA PRO A 985 12.21 -20.77 -40.23
C PRO A 985 12.60 -22.22 -40.47
N GLU A 986 12.19 -22.81 -41.59
CA GLU A 986 12.62 -24.15 -41.94
C GLU A 986 14.14 -24.16 -41.88
N LEU A 987 14.67 -24.83 -40.86
CA LEU A 987 16.09 -25.04 -40.61
C LEU A 987 16.71 -25.98 -41.66
N ALA A 988 16.13 -26.01 -42.87
CA ALA A 988 16.48 -26.88 -43.98
C ALA A 988 17.32 -26.20 -45.07
N GLN A 989 17.48 -24.86 -45.08
CA GLN A 989 18.21 -24.19 -46.17
C GLN A 989 19.64 -23.72 -45.85
N VAL A 990 20.10 -23.83 -44.59
CA VAL A 990 21.51 -23.50 -44.24
C VAL A 990 22.39 -24.75 -44.11
N ALA A 991 21.81 -25.96 -44.15
CA ALA A 991 22.54 -27.23 -44.12
C ALA A 991 22.89 -27.81 -45.51
N ALA A 992 22.57 -27.11 -46.60
CA ALA A 992 22.85 -27.57 -47.97
C ALA A 992 24.24 -27.18 -48.49
N ALA A 993 25.02 -26.40 -47.75
CA ALA A 993 26.39 -26.02 -48.13
C ALA A 993 27.43 -26.77 -47.28
N GLY A 994 27.66 -28.04 -47.63
CA GLY A 994 28.93 -28.71 -47.37
C GLY A 994 28.89 -29.84 -46.35
N TRP A 995 28.74 -31.07 -46.83
CA TRP A 995 29.75 -32.12 -46.70
C TRP A 995 29.29 -33.40 -47.43
N LEU A 996 30.25 -34.05 -48.09
CA LEU A 996 30.23 -35.38 -48.70
C LEU A 996 29.64 -35.50 -50.11
N GLY A 997 30.56 -35.58 -51.08
CA GLY A 997 30.28 -36.12 -52.40
C GLY A 997 30.03 -37.62 -52.33
N MET A 998 28.91 -38.03 -52.91
CA MET A 998 28.67 -39.36 -53.49
C MET A 998 27.71 -39.14 -54.66
N ALA A 999 27.98 -39.83 -55.77
CA ALA A 999 27.33 -39.67 -57.06
C ALA A 999 25.83 -40.02 -57.02
N GLN A 1000 25.03 -39.27 -57.78
CA GLN A 1000 23.64 -39.59 -58.09
C GLN A 1000 23.51 -40.83 -58.99
N PRO A 1001 22.42 -41.60 -58.89
CA PRO A 1001 21.77 -42.23 -60.03
C PRO A 1001 20.53 -41.43 -60.48
N PRO A 1002 20.14 -41.49 -61.77
CA PRO A 1002 19.17 -40.58 -62.35
C PRO A 1002 17.72 -41.00 -62.14
N ASP A 1003 16.85 -39.99 -62.26
CA ASP A 1003 15.39 -39.95 -62.30
C ASP A 1003 14.63 -41.22 -62.72
N SER A 1004 13.54 -41.49 -61.99
CA SER A 1004 12.28 -41.92 -62.62
C SER A 1004 11.06 -41.64 -61.73
N GLY A 1005 10.15 -40.81 -62.23
CA GLY A 1005 8.71 -41.08 -62.14
C GLY A 1005 7.90 -40.32 -61.09
N GLU A 1006 7.21 -39.29 -61.58
CA GLU A 1006 6.00 -38.69 -61.00
C GLU A 1006 5.01 -39.76 -60.50
N PHE A 1007 4.38 -39.54 -59.34
CA PHE A 1007 2.95 -39.80 -59.14
C PHE A 1007 2.43 -38.99 -57.95
N GLY A 1008 1.54 -38.04 -58.26
CA GLY A 1008 0.71 -37.35 -57.28
C GLY A 1008 -0.40 -38.25 -56.74
N GLY A 1009 -0.92 -37.91 -55.56
CA GLY A 1009 -2.09 -38.55 -54.99
C GLY A 1009 -2.34 -38.13 -53.54
N GLU A 1010 -3.10 -37.06 -53.36
CA GLU A 1010 -3.82 -36.78 -52.13
C GLU A 1010 -4.65 -38.00 -51.72
N ARG A 1011 -4.58 -38.39 -50.43
CA ARG A 1011 -5.67 -39.08 -49.73
C ARG A 1011 -5.49 -38.94 -48.22
N ASN A 1012 -6.39 -38.15 -47.62
CA ASN A 1012 -6.71 -38.18 -46.21
C ASN A 1012 -7.15 -39.58 -45.80
N LEU A 1013 -6.64 -40.10 -44.70
CA LEU A 1013 -7.26 -41.17 -43.91
C LEU A 1013 -7.00 -40.91 -42.42
N SER A 1014 -8.11 -40.65 -41.74
CA SER A 1014 -8.30 -40.57 -40.30
C SER A 1014 -8.12 -41.93 -39.62
N ASP A 1015 -7.64 -41.89 -38.38
CA ASP A 1015 -7.94 -42.79 -37.26
C ASP A 1015 -8.35 -44.24 -37.58
N LEU A 1016 -7.44 -45.18 -37.39
CA LEU A 1016 -7.66 -46.43 -36.64
C LEU A 1016 -6.36 -47.27 -36.57
N GLU A 1017 -6.23 -47.96 -35.44
CA GLU A 1017 -5.34 -49.09 -35.12
C GLU A 1017 -4.12 -48.81 -34.22
N MET A 1018 -4.41 -49.13 -32.95
CA MET A 1018 -3.56 -49.27 -31.78
C MET A 1018 -2.88 -50.66 -31.81
N GLU A 1019 -1.70 -50.75 -31.18
CA GLU A 1019 -1.02 -51.97 -30.71
C GLU A 1019 -0.50 -52.97 -31.74
N MET A 1020 0.84 -53.05 -31.87
CA MET A 1020 1.57 -54.31 -31.72
C MET A 1020 3.10 -54.12 -31.73
N LEU A 1021 3.77 -54.94 -30.91
CA LEU A 1021 5.17 -55.38 -30.99
C LEU A 1021 6.26 -54.59 -30.24
N PHE A 1022 6.24 -54.73 -28.92
CA PHE A 1022 7.48 -55.02 -28.17
C PHE A 1022 7.73 -56.54 -28.20
N THR A 1023 8.86 -56.98 -28.76
CA THR A 1023 9.83 -57.95 -28.18
C THR A 1023 10.68 -58.65 -29.26
N LYS A 1024 11.90 -58.99 -28.84
CA LYS A 1024 12.95 -59.83 -29.45
C LYS A 1024 13.95 -59.16 -30.41
N ALA A 1025 15.14 -58.95 -29.88
CA ALA A 1025 16.38 -59.40 -30.51
C ALA A 1025 17.44 -59.68 -29.44
N GLU A 1026 17.63 -60.96 -29.10
CA GLU A 1026 18.88 -61.48 -28.53
C GLU A 1026 19.65 -62.18 -29.65
N GLY A 1027 20.98 -62.04 -29.59
CA GLY A 1027 21.95 -62.94 -30.22
C GLY A 1027 22.55 -62.43 -31.52
N ASP A 1028 23.81 -61.98 -31.48
CA ASP A 1028 24.91 -62.86 -31.89
C ASP A 1028 26.27 -62.26 -31.52
N GLY A 1029 27.29 -63.11 -31.31
CA GLY A 1029 28.68 -62.67 -31.18
C GLY A 1029 29.51 -63.43 -30.15
N GLY A 1030 29.80 -64.70 -30.43
CA GLY A 1030 30.69 -65.53 -29.63
C GLY A 1030 32.19 -65.34 -29.89
N SER A 1031 32.95 -65.75 -28.87
CA SER A 1031 34.27 -66.41 -28.89
C SER A 1031 35.57 -65.61 -29.09
N GLY A 1032 36.45 -65.74 -28.08
CA GLY A 1032 37.78 -66.34 -28.30
C GLY A 1032 39.00 -65.61 -27.74
N LEU A 1033 39.51 -66.10 -26.59
CA LEU A 1033 40.94 -66.34 -26.23
C LEU A 1033 41.88 -65.09 -26.15
N THR A 1034 42.82 -64.88 -25.22
CA THR A 1034 43.77 -65.72 -24.45
C THR A 1034 44.41 -64.88 -23.31
N ASP A 1035 44.92 -65.59 -22.28
CA ASP A 1035 46.07 -65.28 -21.38
C ASP A 1035 46.04 -64.02 -20.49
N GLY A 1036 46.46 -64.03 -19.23
CA GLY A 1036 47.10 -65.04 -18.38
C GLY A 1036 47.09 -64.55 -16.93
N GLY A 1037 47.24 -65.47 -15.97
CA GLY A 1037 47.19 -65.16 -14.54
C GLY A 1037 48.55 -64.95 -13.88
N ILE A 1038 48.45 -64.67 -12.57
CA ILE A 1038 49.27 -65.23 -11.46
C ILE A 1038 50.35 -64.31 -10.80
N PHE A 1039 50.32 -64.34 -9.44
CA PHE A 1039 51.29 -64.00 -8.37
C PHE A 1039 51.62 -62.50 -8.09
N THR A 1040 51.29 -61.86 -6.95
CA THR A 1040 51.57 -61.99 -5.48
C THR A 1040 52.77 -61.20 -4.94
N LYS A 1041 52.47 -60.40 -3.90
CA LYS A 1041 53.17 -60.15 -2.61
C LYS A 1041 54.62 -59.63 -2.54
N SER A 1042 54.85 -58.98 -1.38
CA SER A 1042 56.09 -58.58 -0.69
C SER A 1042 56.61 -57.19 -1.11
N ASP A 1043 57.13 -56.31 -0.24
CA ASP A 1043 57.41 -56.36 1.19
C ASP A 1043 57.81 -54.96 1.70
N THR A 1044 57.75 -54.75 3.03
CA THR A 1044 58.54 -53.81 3.86
C THR A 1044 58.39 -52.29 3.63
N THR A 1045 58.29 -51.41 4.64
CA THR A 1045 59.25 -51.18 5.74
C THR A 1045 58.62 -50.49 6.96
N LEU A 1046 59.15 -50.87 8.14
CA LEU A 1046 59.04 -50.20 9.44
C LEU A 1046 59.59 -48.75 9.43
N GLY A 1047 59.06 -47.91 10.33
CA GLY A 1047 59.66 -46.62 10.70
C GLY A 1047 58.92 -46.00 11.88
N GLU A 1048 59.58 -45.97 13.03
CA GLU A 1048 59.10 -45.60 14.36
C GLU A 1048 58.92 -44.09 14.61
N ARG A 1049 58.28 -43.77 15.75
CA ARG A 1049 58.05 -42.46 16.37
C ARG A 1049 59.35 -41.73 16.79
N PRO A 1050 59.26 -40.46 17.23
CA PRO A 1050 59.13 -40.14 18.69
C PRO A 1050 58.07 -39.04 18.94
N GLU A 1051 57.23 -39.04 19.98
CA GLU A 1051 57.42 -38.76 21.42
C GLU A 1051 58.03 -37.40 21.82
N GLY A 1052 57.24 -36.65 22.62
CA GLY A 1052 57.64 -35.64 23.62
C GLY A 1052 57.69 -34.18 23.14
N THR A 1053 57.31 -33.14 23.90
CA THR A 1053 56.75 -32.99 25.26
C THR A 1053 56.47 -31.48 25.50
N THR A 1054 55.55 -31.20 26.44
CA THR A 1054 55.54 -30.10 27.44
C THR A 1054 55.09 -28.65 27.14
N ASN A 1055 54.18 -28.22 28.04
CA ASN A 1055 53.89 -26.88 28.59
C ASN A 1055 52.99 -25.94 27.75
N GLY A 1056 51.96 -25.28 28.28
CA GLY A 1056 51.44 -25.15 29.64
C GLY A 1056 50.23 -24.20 29.66
N HIS A 1057 49.37 -24.40 30.66
CA HIS A 1057 48.52 -23.45 31.41
C HIS A 1057 48.24 -22.02 30.86
N ASP A 1058 46.96 -21.70 30.67
CA ASP A 1058 46.13 -20.75 31.46
C ASP A 1058 44.84 -20.45 30.65
N GLU A 1059 43.65 -20.87 31.07
CA GLU A 1059 42.76 -20.24 32.07
C GLU A 1059 42.16 -18.87 31.68
N LEU A 1060 40.83 -18.79 31.90
CA LEU A 1060 39.92 -17.63 31.95
C LEU A 1060 39.40 -17.13 30.59
N ALA A 1061 38.13 -17.39 30.24
CA ALA A 1061 36.90 -16.80 30.82
C ALA A 1061 36.85 -15.28 30.64
N GLY A 1062 35.90 -14.81 29.84
CA GLY A 1062 35.69 -13.39 29.61
C GLY A 1062 34.58 -13.14 28.60
N THR A 1063 33.38 -13.03 29.14
CA THR A 1063 32.19 -12.37 28.60
C THR A 1063 32.43 -11.06 27.84
N GLU A 1064 31.47 -10.74 26.96
CA GLU A 1064 31.12 -9.43 26.39
C GLU A 1064 32.00 -8.86 25.26
N SER A 1065 31.40 -8.73 24.07
CA SER A 1065 30.83 -7.46 23.59
C SER A 1065 29.90 -7.71 22.40
#